data_AF-A0A0B7AIF3-F1
#
_entry.id   AF-A0A0B7AIF3-F1
#
_cell.length_a   1.000
_cell.length_b   1.000
_cell.length_c   1.000
_cell.angle_alpha   90.00
_cell.angle_beta   90.00
_cell.angle_gamma   90.00
#
_symmetry.space_group_name_H-M   'P 1'
#
loop_
_entity.id
_entity.type
_entity.pdbx_description
1 polymer ?
#
loop_
_entity_poly.entity_id
_entity_poly.type
_entity_poly.pdbx_seq_one_letter_code
_entity_poly.pdbx_strand_id
1 'polypeptide(L)'
;MELYLVHYGEISLLESTTVSLELVFLGGEIFILTICRDFRLRAWSLKSKDCVLVENLLDYTSEEMEDAGAAATVANSSGHVIKSVMGENTQDICAYLSLQNKAKFVFLTPMLENGRLKMEHVTTLDKSPPEDLVDFVVTEDYLMSLWTTQAGDTQILTTSLTQPEGGGLSSWWQPVVLASSLDSLVVPHHRDPRDVYLEKIFAPGLFAPQDIMKALNVYRRRPAPSVELETLYNIASLKEEVTNAVDTEIRNIALEDDVPEVSEDNFVQMQHEQWEKFFSGCCQYKQVGEKAKGLMADPVTGLFCVIKKCTFSVLRPCDTTEEMYLSPTLKLSESVIERLGLASDDISSAQFADDARLVCDAVQFINSQVPPDIACMFICCLQGLHPPEDMVEKLRDRIRSDQDATDTLTRKTCQMASPVSTVEAIFNMLEFSDVNPDMLDETDRAGHQHYSHLFSGSLGLSILTKSFQQLVSLRFEFVRDLTVLLAVVSSLKERAGLAQSMKDSIVNDLLPKGVDLLRCYKVLVWASEALTTVSPNNVLDYNLRHLSSLEITETSARTTARLSYQTSYVTQMFLEGVGGEQIRHRLTSIGAGGPAVWRDDLREFILSLGLLIWPATDDTIFPEYLVRACQYLRLQEYVHLLAPWCSWNEGSRAFFLGMSYLHFHESYKAVRLFVDASDGVATETFLSQKLLQTDEADHYKLQTLYYLKVIRLLEEHDLPDLVITMATEAINKAEKDDPNLSTLQSKVFKHHLELGHNQQAFHAMMNNPDSERKKDCLRQFLVVLCERGHLADLVSLDYQELEEEVVCILENRARSVDLFTHDYYSLLYSYFIYREDYRKAGRIMFERGLRLSQEVSGLKSLQQQAQCYLSTLNTLRLVKSEYAWIIKPQVKPTQLKDAADARRLPHSNEDGQRKRKLPSARKMELLELSDLEKQYLLLDARLRLIRNQPDTALISGPMPSPEEILSLLSSAGLYDLAVSVTRAFSLSPEQVLSSLTLRCVTLAVSTSSCTKSSGLDPNSAAWSWLRENKIPPCGAKETTASDQTWSLLQGYLSLLEDGSGLCHRCVAYTLLSQSFPLPTWLVRSYKALDVAALLRIYLTFDLLPEAVSLAMEYLEALTHVITGSNCPAFKLKGLDKSLPLSVWVPYTCLDQLLVALREQDTYSKIYQDVKQKLDVYQEKVGQLSADIRP
;
A
#
# COMPACT_ATOMS: atom_id res chain seq x y z
N MET A 1 -66.87 -28.23 1.23
CA MET A 1 -67.87 -29.31 1.33
C MET A 1 -69.23 -28.69 1.07
N GLU A 2 -69.84 -28.98 -0.08
CA GLU A 2 -71.26 -28.69 -0.32
C GLU A 2 -72.07 -29.80 0.35
N LEU A 3 -72.90 -29.46 1.34
CA LEU A 3 -73.86 -30.38 1.95
C LEU A 3 -75.27 -29.99 1.52
N TYR A 4 -75.96 -30.96 0.91
CA TYR A 4 -77.32 -30.88 0.38
C TYR A 4 -78.35 -30.49 1.45
N LEU A 5 -79.08 -29.39 1.20
CA LEU A 5 -80.25 -28.95 1.95
C LEU A 5 -81.52 -29.63 1.41
N VAL A 6 -82.26 -30.31 2.30
CA VAL A 6 -83.63 -30.77 2.04
C VAL A 6 -84.61 -29.69 2.48
N HIS A 7 -85.52 -29.34 1.57
CA HIS A 7 -86.59 -28.33 1.69
C HIS A 7 -87.42 -28.39 2.98
N TYR A 8 -87.37 -27.32 3.79
CA TYR A 8 -88.49 -26.75 4.56
C TYR A 8 -88.23 -25.26 4.84
N GLY A 9 -89.12 -24.37 4.37
CA GLY A 9 -89.30 -22.98 4.85
C GLY A 9 -88.21 -21.95 4.52
N GLU A 10 -88.38 -21.18 3.44
CA GLU A 10 -87.42 -20.18 2.93
C GLU A 10 -87.20 -18.93 3.82
N ILE A 11 -87.87 -18.79 4.96
CA ILE A 11 -87.69 -17.62 5.86
C ILE A 11 -86.85 -17.97 7.11
N SER A 12 -86.86 -19.21 7.60
CA SER A 12 -86.08 -19.65 8.77
C SER A 12 -84.63 -20.05 8.46
N LEU A 13 -84.29 -20.27 7.18
CA LEU A 13 -82.97 -20.74 6.76
C LEU A 13 -81.89 -19.65 6.77
N LEU A 14 -82.28 -18.37 6.73
CA LEU A 14 -81.36 -17.22 6.74
C LEU A 14 -80.80 -16.90 8.14
N GLU A 15 -81.51 -17.29 9.21
CA GLU A 15 -81.09 -17.06 10.61
C GLU A 15 -80.16 -18.17 11.13
N SER A 16 -80.30 -19.40 10.65
CA SER A 16 -79.43 -20.53 11.03
C SER A 16 -78.13 -20.62 10.22
N THR A 17 -77.81 -19.63 9.38
CA THR A 17 -76.57 -19.65 8.59
C THR A 17 -75.36 -19.49 9.48
N THR A 18 -74.37 -20.39 9.32
CA THR A 18 -73.07 -20.30 9.97
C THR A 18 -72.31 -19.07 9.46
N VAL A 19 -71.89 -18.21 10.38
CA VAL A 19 -71.14 -16.97 10.08
C VAL A 19 -69.64 -17.20 10.26
N SER A 20 -69.26 -17.94 11.30
CA SER A 20 -67.86 -18.25 11.61
C SER A 20 -67.74 -19.69 12.12
N LEU A 21 -66.58 -20.29 11.89
CA LEU A 21 -66.27 -21.67 12.24
C LEU A 21 -64.86 -21.76 12.79
N GLU A 22 -64.65 -22.57 13.84
CA GLU A 22 -63.35 -22.87 14.41
C GLU A 22 -63.21 -24.36 14.71
N LEU A 23 -61.98 -24.88 14.61
CA LEU A 23 -61.67 -26.29 14.92
C LEU A 23 -61.00 -26.39 16.29
N VAL A 24 -61.53 -27.23 17.17
CA VAL A 24 -60.97 -27.47 18.51
C VAL A 24 -60.66 -28.94 18.67
N PHE A 25 -59.44 -29.24 19.14
CA PHE A 25 -59.03 -30.61 19.45
C PHE A 25 -59.20 -30.87 20.95
N LEU A 26 -60.13 -31.76 21.31
CA LEU A 26 -60.46 -32.07 22.69
C LEU A 26 -60.59 -33.60 22.87
N GLY A 27 -59.88 -34.16 23.86
CA GLY A 27 -60.01 -35.57 24.23
C GLY A 27 -59.66 -36.58 23.12
N GLY A 28 -58.79 -36.22 22.17
CA GLY A 28 -58.41 -37.08 21.04
C GLY A 28 -59.33 -36.99 19.81
N GLU A 29 -60.32 -36.10 19.82
CA GLU A 29 -61.26 -35.84 18.72
C GLU A 29 -61.23 -34.37 18.31
N ILE A 30 -61.53 -34.09 17.02
CA ILE A 30 -61.71 -32.73 16.51
C ILE A 30 -63.20 -32.40 16.52
N PHE A 31 -63.55 -31.30 17.20
CA PHE A 31 -64.87 -30.69 17.18
C PHE A 31 -64.84 -29.46 16.26
N ILE A 32 -65.90 -29.29 15.49
CA ILE A 32 -66.14 -28.09 14.68
C ILE A 32 -67.11 -27.21 15.46
N LEU A 33 -66.67 -26.04 15.90
CA LEU A 33 -67.52 -25.05 16.55
C LEU A 33 -67.97 -24.02 15.53
N THR A 34 -69.26 -23.71 15.52
CA THR A 34 -69.84 -22.76 14.57
C THR A 34 -70.71 -21.75 15.29
N ILE A 35 -70.53 -20.47 14.99
CA ILE A 35 -71.46 -19.42 15.41
C ILE A 35 -72.35 -19.06 14.23
N CYS A 36 -73.66 -19.00 14.48
CA CYS A 36 -74.66 -18.69 13.48
C CYS A 36 -75.29 -17.30 13.72
N ARG A 37 -76.05 -16.78 12.76
CA ARG A 37 -76.71 -15.45 12.86
C ARG A 37 -77.75 -15.36 13.98
N ASP A 38 -78.23 -16.50 14.48
CA ASP A 38 -79.18 -16.62 15.59
C ASP A 38 -78.52 -16.54 16.98
N PHE A 39 -77.28 -16.04 17.09
CA PHE A 39 -76.49 -15.97 18.33
C PHE A 39 -76.20 -17.33 19.00
N ARG A 40 -76.40 -18.44 18.28
CA ARG A 40 -76.17 -19.78 18.82
C ARG A 40 -74.80 -20.33 18.43
N LEU A 41 -74.12 -20.88 19.43
CA LEU A 41 -72.92 -21.72 19.27
C LEU A 41 -73.36 -23.17 19.07
N ARG A 42 -72.96 -23.77 17.95
CA ARG A 42 -73.21 -25.18 17.62
C ARG A 42 -71.89 -25.93 17.52
N ALA A 43 -71.74 -27.04 18.22
CA ALA A 43 -70.58 -27.92 18.13
C ALA A 43 -70.92 -29.20 17.36
N TRP A 44 -70.07 -29.57 16.40
CA TRP A 44 -70.22 -30.75 15.56
C TRP A 44 -69.05 -31.69 15.80
N SER A 45 -69.35 -32.95 16.11
CA SER A 45 -68.32 -33.97 16.30
C SER A 45 -67.92 -34.56 14.94
N LEU A 46 -66.63 -34.54 14.60
CA LEU A 46 -66.16 -35.10 13.33
C LEU A 46 -66.30 -36.64 13.30
N LYS A 47 -66.24 -37.29 14.46
CA LYS A 47 -66.38 -38.74 14.60
C LYS A 47 -67.83 -39.21 14.41
N SER A 48 -68.79 -38.51 15.01
CA SER A 48 -70.23 -38.85 14.91
C SER A 48 -70.93 -38.21 13.72
N LYS A 49 -70.38 -37.10 13.20
CA LYS A 49 -70.95 -36.25 12.14
C LYS A 49 -72.28 -35.57 12.50
N ASP A 50 -72.62 -35.53 13.78
CA ASP A 50 -73.83 -34.88 14.29
C ASP A 50 -73.50 -33.63 15.13
N CYS A 51 -74.49 -32.76 15.32
CA CYS A 51 -74.40 -31.63 16.24
C CYS A 51 -74.58 -32.13 17.68
N VAL A 52 -73.53 -32.00 18.50
CA VAL A 52 -73.46 -32.54 19.87
C VAL A 52 -73.86 -31.50 20.92
N LEU A 53 -73.71 -30.21 20.61
CA LEU A 53 -74.02 -29.11 21.52
C LEU A 53 -74.66 -27.94 20.76
N VAL A 54 -75.68 -27.32 21.36
CA VAL A 54 -76.25 -26.04 20.94
C VAL A 54 -76.43 -25.17 22.18
N GLU A 55 -75.76 -24.02 22.22
CA GLU A 55 -75.86 -23.05 23.31
C GLU A 55 -76.18 -21.65 22.78
N ASN A 56 -76.90 -20.86 23.57
CA ASN A 56 -77.23 -19.47 23.24
C ASN A 56 -76.20 -18.53 23.88
N LEU A 57 -75.43 -17.82 23.06
CA LEU A 57 -74.34 -16.97 23.55
C LEU A 57 -74.85 -15.73 24.30
N LEU A 58 -76.10 -15.32 24.08
CA LEU A 58 -76.72 -14.20 24.79
C LEU A 58 -76.91 -14.49 26.28
N ASP A 59 -77.04 -15.77 26.67
CA ASP A 59 -77.23 -16.18 28.07
C ASP A 59 -76.01 -15.81 28.94
N TYR A 60 -74.83 -15.68 28.34
CA TYR A 60 -73.58 -15.28 28.99
C TYR A 60 -73.38 -13.76 29.06
N THR A 61 -74.28 -12.97 28.48
CA THR A 61 -74.20 -11.51 28.48
C THR A 61 -75.21 -10.95 29.49
N SER A 62 -74.72 -10.46 30.62
CA SER A 62 -75.50 -10.25 31.85
C SER A 62 -76.47 -9.05 31.88
N GLU A 63 -76.98 -8.53 30.76
CA GLU A 63 -77.82 -7.30 30.77
C GLU A 63 -78.99 -7.19 29.75
N GLU A 64 -79.26 -8.15 28.85
CA GLU A 64 -80.27 -7.95 27.77
C GLU A 64 -81.56 -8.79 27.89
N MET A 65 -81.77 -9.51 29.00
CA MET A 65 -83.02 -10.24 29.23
C MET A 65 -84.25 -9.32 29.42
N GLU A 66 -84.08 -8.01 29.67
CA GLU A 66 -85.21 -7.09 29.90
C GLU A 66 -85.69 -6.31 28.66
N ASP A 67 -84.90 -6.25 27.57
CA ASP A 67 -85.26 -5.54 26.32
C ASP A 67 -85.52 -6.49 25.12
N ALA A 68 -85.76 -7.78 25.39
CA ALA A 68 -86.04 -8.84 24.41
C ALA A 68 -87.40 -8.70 23.66
N GLY A 69 -87.92 -7.48 23.51
CA GLY A 69 -89.04 -7.15 22.63
C GLY A 69 -88.63 -6.64 21.25
N ALA A 70 -87.39 -6.16 21.09
CA ALA A 70 -86.84 -5.78 19.79
C ALA A 70 -85.77 -6.81 19.39
N ALA A 71 -85.96 -7.48 18.27
CA ALA A 71 -85.03 -8.48 17.76
C ALA A 71 -83.59 -7.94 17.81
N ALA A 72 -82.72 -8.61 18.58
CA ALA A 72 -81.28 -8.42 18.55
C ALA A 72 -80.84 -8.56 17.09
N THR A 73 -80.70 -7.44 16.40
CA THR A 73 -80.41 -7.40 14.98
C THR A 73 -78.93 -7.15 14.83
N VAL A 74 -78.28 -8.00 14.05
CA VAL A 74 -76.85 -7.87 13.72
C VAL A 74 -76.61 -6.47 13.17
N ALA A 75 -75.78 -5.69 13.85
CA ALA A 75 -75.60 -4.28 13.55
C ALA A 75 -74.60 -4.05 12.41
N ASN A 76 -73.54 -4.88 12.34
CA ASN A 76 -72.39 -4.61 11.50
C ASN A 76 -72.21 -5.66 10.39
N SER A 77 -71.58 -5.25 9.29
CA SER A 77 -71.34 -6.10 8.11
C SER A 77 -70.46 -7.32 8.37
N SER A 78 -69.68 -7.33 9.46
CA SER A 78 -68.75 -8.40 9.85
C SER A 78 -69.41 -9.59 10.55
N GLY A 79 -70.62 -9.45 11.09
CA GLY A 79 -71.34 -10.53 11.77
C GLY A 79 -70.69 -11.00 13.09
N HIS A 80 -70.93 -12.26 13.46
CA HIS A 80 -70.34 -12.91 14.65
C HIS A 80 -69.11 -13.73 14.26
N VAL A 81 -68.06 -13.71 15.09
CA VAL A 81 -66.79 -14.38 14.81
C VAL A 81 -66.37 -15.24 16.00
N ILE A 82 -65.84 -16.43 15.76
CA ILE A 82 -65.27 -17.32 16.78
C ILE A 82 -63.79 -17.55 16.48
N LYS A 83 -62.95 -17.54 17.53
CA LYS A 83 -61.53 -17.90 17.45
C LYS A 83 -61.09 -18.69 18.68
N SER A 84 -60.10 -19.56 18.51
CA SER A 84 -59.39 -20.20 19.63
C SER A 84 -58.43 -19.23 20.33
N VAL A 85 -58.22 -19.46 21.63
CA VAL A 85 -57.21 -18.75 22.42
C VAL A 85 -55.85 -19.42 22.17
N MET A 86 -54.85 -18.61 21.81
CA MET A 86 -53.50 -19.07 21.52
C MET A 86 -52.66 -19.14 22.80
N GLY A 87 -52.09 -20.31 23.07
CA GLY A 87 -51.27 -20.56 24.27
C GLY A 87 -50.98 -22.04 24.50
N GLU A 88 -50.53 -22.39 25.70
CA GLU A 88 -50.36 -23.79 26.12
C GLU A 88 -51.72 -24.50 26.21
N ASN A 89 -52.76 -23.79 26.63
CA ASN A 89 -54.14 -24.27 26.70
C ASN A 89 -54.95 -23.94 25.43
N THR A 90 -54.62 -24.59 24.31
CA THR A 90 -55.28 -24.43 22.98
C THR A 90 -56.78 -24.79 22.91
N GLN A 91 -57.44 -25.04 24.04
CA GLN A 91 -58.82 -25.50 24.10
C GLN A 91 -59.80 -24.34 24.26
N ASP A 92 -59.40 -23.22 24.86
CA ASP A 92 -60.28 -22.08 25.12
C ASP A 92 -60.69 -21.37 23.83
N ILE A 93 -61.89 -20.79 23.84
CA ILE A 93 -62.46 -20.08 22.69
C ILE A 93 -62.99 -18.70 23.09
N CYS A 94 -62.94 -17.77 22.15
CA CYS A 94 -63.50 -16.44 22.27
C CYS A 94 -64.50 -16.20 21.14
N ALA A 95 -65.72 -15.82 21.51
CA ALA A 95 -66.82 -15.51 20.61
C ALA A 95 -67.09 -14.00 20.61
N TYR A 96 -66.95 -13.37 19.45
CA TYR A 96 -67.32 -11.98 19.21
C TYR A 96 -68.78 -11.86 18.79
N LEU A 97 -69.53 -11.02 19.49
CA LEU A 97 -70.92 -10.68 19.21
C LEU A 97 -71.04 -9.22 18.77
N SER A 98 -71.48 -9.01 17.52
CA SER A 98 -71.87 -7.70 16.99
C SER A 98 -73.31 -7.36 17.44
N LEU A 99 -73.44 -6.45 18.40
CA LEU A 99 -74.73 -5.87 18.85
C LEU A 99 -74.78 -4.38 18.49
N GLN A 100 -75.98 -3.78 18.47
CA GLN A 100 -76.20 -2.40 18.00
C GLN A 100 -75.46 -1.32 18.80
N ASN A 101 -75.34 -1.49 20.12
CA ASN A 101 -74.78 -0.46 21.01
C ASN A 101 -73.44 -0.85 21.64
N LYS A 102 -73.10 -2.14 21.68
CA LYS A 102 -71.88 -2.66 22.28
C LYS A 102 -71.33 -3.84 21.47
N ALA A 103 -70.02 -3.93 21.37
CA ALA A 103 -69.34 -5.15 20.95
C ALA A 103 -69.05 -5.99 22.19
N LYS A 104 -69.35 -7.30 22.17
CA LYS A 104 -69.06 -8.21 23.29
C LYS A 104 -68.13 -9.33 22.87
N PHE A 105 -67.16 -9.65 23.72
CA PHE A 105 -66.27 -10.80 23.59
C PHE A 105 -66.56 -11.79 24.72
N VAL A 106 -67.06 -12.98 24.39
CA VAL A 106 -67.44 -14.02 25.35
C VAL A 106 -66.39 -15.12 25.33
N PHE A 107 -65.73 -15.35 26.47
CA PHE A 107 -64.71 -16.39 26.63
C PHE A 107 -65.34 -17.66 27.20
N LEU A 108 -65.13 -18.78 26.53
CA LEU A 108 -65.67 -20.08 26.91
C LEU A 108 -64.57 -21.14 26.88
N THR A 109 -64.64 -22.10 27.80
CA THR A 109 -63.75 -23.27 27.84
C THR A 109 -64.56 -24.55 27.53
N PRO A 110 -64.26 -25.27 26.44
CA PRO A 110 -64.94 -26.52 26.11
C PRO A 110 -64.43 -27.66 26.99
N MET A 111 -65.31 -28.25 27.79
CA MET A 111 -65.01 -29.37 28.67
C MET A 111 -65.78 -30.65 28.30
N LEU A 112 -65.17 -31.80 28.59
CA LEU A 112 -65.73 -33.12 28.33
C LEU A 112 -66.18 -33.75 29.67
N GLU A 113 -67.38 -33.38 30.14
CA GLU A 113 -67.99 -33.97 31.34
C GLU A 113 -68.71 -35.28 30.97
N ASN A 114 -68.27 -36.41 31.51
CA ASN A 114 -68.88 -37.74 31.31
C ASN A 114 -69.09 -38.13 29.82
N GLY A 115 -68.20 -37.69 28.92
CA GLY A 115 -68.32 -37.98 27.48
C GLY A 115 -69.24 -37.04 26.70
N ARG A 116 -69.81 -36.01 27.33
CA ARG A 116 -70.58 -34.94 26.67
C ARG A 116 -69.79 -33.63 26.68
N LEU A 117 -69.86 -32.90 25.57
CA LEU A 117 -69.27 -31.58 25.45
C LEU A 117 -70.15 -30.54 26.17
N LYS A 118 -69.54 -29.68 26.96
CA LYS A 118 -70.17 -28.56 27.68
C LYS A 118 -69.24 -27.35 27.61
N MET A 119 -69.79 -26.14 27.52
CA MET A 119 -68.98 -24.92 27.61
C MET A 119 -69.06 -24.33 29.01
N GLU A 120 -67.90 -24.00 29.58
CA GLU A 120 -67.80 -23.21 30.81
C GLU A 120 -67.55 -21.75 30.45
N HIS A 121 -68.30 -20.84 31.07
CA HIS A 121 -68.10 -19.40 30.88
C HIS A 121 -66.98 -18.89 31.76
N VAL A 122 -65.97 -18.28 31.13
CA VAL A 122 -64.83 -17.69 31.83
C VAL A 122 -65.17 -16.24 32.16
N THR A 123 -65.30 -15.39 31.13
CA THR A 123 -65.56 -13.94 31.28
C THR A 123 -66.20 -13.35 30.03
N THR A 124 -66.75 -12.13 30.15
CA THR A 124 -67.26 -11.34 29.03
C THR A 124 -66.69 -9.93 29.08
N LEU A 125 -66.16 -9.45 27.95
CA LEU A 125 -65.62 -8.09 27.81
C LEU A 125 -66.48 -7.27 26.87
N ASP A 126 -66.75 -6.02 27.25
CA ASP A 126 -67.55 -5.07 26.48
C ASP A 126 -66.64 -4.01 25.81
N LYS A 127 -66.96 -3.61 24.57
CA LYS A 127 -66.43 -2.41 23.91
C LYS A 127 -67.58 -1.51 23.48
N SER A 128 -67.48 -0.22 23.81
CA SER A 128 -68.35 0.85 23.32
C SER A 128 -67.51 2.07 22.92
N PRO A 129 -67.69 2.70 21.74
CA PRO A 129 -68.71 2.44 20.70
C PRO A 129 -68.42 1.23 19.77
N PRO A 130 -69.44 0.70 19.08
CA PRO A 130 -69.29 -0.42 18.14
C PRO A 130 -68.82 0.08 16.78
N GLU A 131 -67.51 0.13 16.58
CA GLU A 131 -66.92 0.27 15.25
C GLU A 131 -66.99 -1.06 14.48
N ASP A 132 -66.65 -1.02 13.19
CA ASP A 132 -66.62 -2.23 12.37
C ASP A 132 -65.38 -3.07 12.70
N LEU A 133 -65.60 -4.23 13.31
CA LEU A 133 -64.55 -5.20 13.57
C LEU A 133 -64.08 -5.81 12.25
N VAL A 134 -62.77 -5.70 11.98
CA VAL A 134 -62.11 -6.35 10.84
C VAL A 134 -61.63 -7.74 11.24
N ASP A 135 -60.90 -7.82 12.36
CA ASP A 135 -60.33 -9.07 12.86
C ASP A 135 -59.93 -8.94 14.34
N PHE A 136 -59.74 -10.05 15.06
CA PHE A 136 -59.19 -10.05 16.41
C PHE A 136 -58.32 -11.28 16.66
N VAL A 137 -57.47 -11.21 17.68
CA VAL A 137 -56.56 -12.29 18.09
C VAL A 137 -56.55 -12.34 19.60
N VAL A 138 -56.56 -13.56 20.15
CA VAL A 138 -56.59 -13.80 21.59
C VAL A 138 -55.43 -14.69 21.98
N THR A 139 -54.64 -14.25 22.95
CA THR A 139 -53.64 -15.06 23.65
C THR A 139 -54.08 -15.28 25.10
N GLU A 140 -53.32 -16.07 25.86
CA GLU A 140 -53.52 -16.22 27.31
C GLU A 140 -53.39 -14.88 28.06
N ASP A 141 -52.53 -13.97 27.57
CA ASP A 141 -52.20 -12.72 28.25
C ASP A 141 -53.05 -11.52 27.81
N TYR A 142 -53.51 -11.47 26.56
CA TYR A 142 -54.22 -10.30 26.01
C TYR A 142 -55.15 -10.62 24.83
N LEU A 143 -56.12 -9.75 24.64
CA LEU A 143 -57.00 -9.69 23.47
C LEU A 143 -56.62 -8.46 22.64
N MET A 144 -56.21 -8.68 21.39
CA MET A 144 -55.97 -7.63 20.40
C MET A 144 -57.07 -7.62 19.35
N SER A 145 -57.56 -6.45 18.99
CA SER A 145 -58.67 -6.29 18.04
C SER A 145 -58.40 -5.17 17.04
N LEU A 146 -58.74 -5.42 15.78
CA LEU A 146 -58.55 -4.54 14.64
C LEU A 146 -59.92 -4.01 14.18
N TRP A 147 -60.05 -2.69 14.15
CA TRP A 147 -61.27 -1.97 13.84
C TRP A 147 -61.06 -1.01 12.68
N THR A 148 -62.14 -0.74 11.94
CA THR A 148 -62.19 0.36 10.98
C THR A 148 -63.11 1.44 11.52
N THR A 149 -62.60 2.67 11.63
CA THR A 149 -63.40 3.82 12.06
C THR A 149 -64.38 4.23 10.95
N GLN A 150 -65.38 5.06 11.29
CA GLN A 150 -66.31 5.60 10.28
C GLN A 150 -65.61 6.45 9.20
N ALA A 151 -64.44 7.01 9.52
CA ALA A 151 -63.59 7.74 8.57
C ALA A 151 -62.82 6.82 7.60
N GLY A 152 -62.82 5.51 7.85
CA GLY A 152 -62.07 4.52 7.06
C GLY A 152 -60.64 4.27 7.58
N ASP A 153 -60.29 4.80 8.75
CA ASP A 153 -58.98 4.64 9.35
C ASP A 153 -58.89 3.32 10.12
N THR A 154 -57.66 2.79 10.25
CA THR A 154 -57.39 1.57 11.01
C THR A 154 -57.15 1.91 12.47
N GLN A 155 -57.85 1.24 13.38
CA GLN A 155 -57.61 1.33 14.83
C GLN A 155 -57.31 -0.06 15.40
N ILE A 156 -56.29 -0.17 16.25
CA ILE A 156 -55.96 -1.41 16.95
C ILE A 156 -56.09 -1.16 18.44
N LEU A 157 -56.82 -2.03 19.13
CA LEU A 157 -57.03 -1.96 20.57
C LEU A 157 -56.55 -3.24 21.22
N THR A 158 -55.91 -3.13 22.38
CA THR A 158 -55.45 -4.24 23.21
C THR A 158 -56.05 -4.15 24.60
N THR A 159 -56.29 -5.30 25.23
CA THR A 159 -56.70 -5.40 26.64
C THR A 159 -55.99 -6.59 27.28
N SER A 160 -55.50 -6.40 28.50
CA SER A 160 -54.88 -7.48 29.28
C SER A 160 -55.97 -8.43 29.80
N LEU A 161 -55.68 -9.74 29.77
CA LEU A 161 -56.52 -10.80 30.31
C LEU A 161 -55.98 -11.34 31.65
N THR A 162 -54.79 -10.90 32.06
CA THR A 162 -54.21 -11.25 33.37
C THR A 162 -54.94 -10.51 34.50
N GLN A 163 -55.32 -11.22 35.55
CA GLN A 163 -56.03 -10.64 36.69
C GLN A 163 -55.06 -9.76 37.51
N PRO A 164 -55.34 -8.46 37.71
CA PRO A 164 -54.63 -7.70 38.72
C PRO A 164 -55.01 -8.25 40.10
N GLU A 165 -54.03 -8.50 40.96
CA GLU A 165 -54.24 -9.00 42.33
C GLU A 165 -55.29 -8.13 43.06
N GLY A 166 -56.50 -8.66 43.21
CA GLY A 166 -57.57 -8.04 44.02
C GLY A 166 -58.66 -7.23 43.29
N GLY A 167 -58.69 -7.19 41.95
CA GLY A 167 -59.75 -6.50 41.19
C GLY A 167 -60.27 -7.33 40.02
N GLY A 168 -61.59 -7.28 39.75
CA GLY A 168 -62.16 -7.87 38.53
C GLY A 168 -61.52 -7.29 37.26
N LEU A 169 -61.53 -8.06 36.16
CA LEU A 169 -61.01 -7.61 34.86
C LEU A 169 -61.58 -6.23 34.51
N SER A 170 -60.71 -5.22 34.47
CA SER A 170 -61.11 -3.89 34.03
C SER A 170 -61.34 -3.92 32.52
N SER A 171 -62.49 -3.44 32.06
CA SER A 171 -62.85 -3.28 30.64
C SER A 171 -62.06 -2.16 29.94
N TRP A 172 -60.79 -1.97 30.31
CA TRP A 172 -59.94 -0.88 29.86
C TRP A 172 -59.22 -1.25 28.56
N TRP A 173 -59.71 -0.72 27.46
CA TRP A 173 -59.09 -0.87 26.15
C TRP A 173 -57.97 0.16 25.95
N GLN A 174 -56.77 -0.32 25.66
CA GLN A 174 -55.62 0.52 25.32
C GLN A 174 -55.45 0.60 23.80
N PRO A 175 -55.36 1.81 23.21
CA PRO A 175 -55.05 1.94 21.80
C PRO A 175 -53.58 1.62 21.54
N VAL A 176 -53.31 0.87 20.48
CA VAL A 176 -51.95 0.66 19.98
C VAL A 176 -51.57 1.85 19.11
N VAL A 177 -50.44 2.49 19.43
CA VAL A 177 -49.93 3.63 18.65
C VAL A 177 -49.48 3.14 17.29
N LEU A 178 -50.15 3.61 16.23
CA LEU A 178 -49.77 3.33 14.85
C LEU A 178 -48.80 4.40 14.36
N ALA A 179 -47.85 4.01 13.52
CA ALA A 179 -46.91 4.95 12.91
C ALA A 179 -47.66 6.00 12.06
N SER A 180 -47.27 7.27 12.18
CA SER A 180 -47.86 8.38 11.42
C SER A 180 -47.62 8.22 9.91
N SER A 181 -48.61 8.60 9.09
CA SER A 181 -48.46 8.64 7.64
C SER A 181 -47.61 9.85 7.23
N LEU A 182 -46.66 9.62 6.32
CA LEU A 182 -45.86 10.69 5.72
C LEU A 182 -46.65 11.32 4.57
N ASP A 183 -47.42 12.35 4.90
CA ASP A 183 -48.30 13.03 3.92
C ASP A 183 -47.57 14.15 3.17
N SER A 184 -46.60 14.81 3.81
CA SER A 184 -45.77 15.87 3.23
C SER A 184 -44.33 15.75 3.72
N LEU A 185 -43.40 16.32 2.94
CA LEU A 185 -41.97 16.29 3.23
C LEU A 185 -41.45 17.71 3.36
N VAL A 186 -40.77 18.01 4.46
CA VAL A 186 -40.11 19.29 4.67
C VAL A 186 -38.77 19.27 3.95
N VAL A 187 -38.56 20.20 3.02
CA VAL A 187 -37.26 20.41 2.37
C VAL A 187 -36.50 21.52 3.09
N PRO A 188 -35.30 21.25 3.65
CA PRO A 188 -34.46 22.30 4.23
C PRO A 188 -33.99 23.31 3.18
N HIS A 189 -34.00 24.60 3.51
CA HIS A 189 -33.66 25.69 2.57
C HIS A 189 -32.25 25.61 1.93
N HIS A 190 -31.32 24.86 2.52
CA HIS A 190 -29.94 24.73 2.05
C HIS A 190 -29.70 23.48 1.19
N ARG A 191 -30.72 22.65 0.94
CA ARG A 191 -30.64 21.44 0.12
C ARG A 191 -31.51 21.57 -1.13
N ASP A 192 -31.07 20.96 -2.22
CA ASP A 192 -31.88 20.83 -3.44
C ASP A 192 -33.10 19.92 -3.14
N PRO A 193 -34.35 20.39 -3.40
CA PRO A 193 -35.54 19.55 -3.26
C PRO A 193 -35.40 18.19 -3.95
N ARG A 194 -34.78 18.15 -5.14
CA ARG A 194 -34.58 16.92 -5.90
C ARG A 194 -33.92 15.84 -5.05
N ASP A 195 -32.82 16.17 -4.38
CA ASP A 195 -32.03 15.19 -3.63
C ASP A 195 -32.80 14.66 -2.44
N VAL A 196 -33.51 15.53 -1.70
CA VAL A 196 -34.29 15.14 -0.52
C VAL A 196 -35.46 14.20 -0.90
N TYR A 197 -36.20 14.53 -1.97
CA TYR A 197 -37.28 13.67 -2.45
C TYR A 197 -36.74 12.34 -2.99
N LEU A 198 -35.63 12.35 -3.73
CA LEU A 198 -35.01 11.12 -4.24
C LEU A 198 -34.50 10.22 -3.11
N GLU A 199 -33.82 10.78 -2.11
CA GLU A 199 -33.38 10.04 -0.92
C GLU A 199 -34.57 9.39 -0.21
N LYS A 200 -35.68 10.12 -0.05
CA LYS A 200 -36.86 9.61 0.65
C LYS A 200 -37.64 8.58 -0.16
N ILE A 201 -37.92 8.85 -1.43
CA ILE A 201 -38.70 7.95 -2.31
C ILE A 201 -38.00 6.60 -2.48
N PHE A 202 -36.67 6.61 -2.63
CA PHE A 202 -35.88 5.40 -2.82
C PHE A 202 -35.27 4.87 -1.52
N ALA A 203 -35.68 5.40 -0.36
CA ALA A 203 -35.29 4.87 0.93
C ALA A 203 -35.75 3.40 1.07
N PRO A 204 -34.86 2.48 1.50
CA PRO A 204 -35.19 1.06 1.62
C PRO A 204 -36.44 0.83 2.50
N GLY A 205 -37.45 0.18 1.92
CA GLY A 205 -38.66 -0.21 2.62
C GLY A 205 -39.74 0.88 2.77
N LEU A 206 -39.54 2.10 2.24
CA LEU A 206 -40.58 3.14 2.33
C LEU A 206 -41.71 2.95 1.31
N PHE A 207 -41.36 2.73 0.04
CA PHE A 207 -42.27 2.46 -1.07
C PHE A 207 -41.86 1.18 -1.78
N ALA A 208 -42.84 0.38 -2.22
CA ALA A 208 -42.54 -0.75 -3.09
C ALA A 208 -42.15 -0.24 -4.49
N PRO A 209 -41.18 -0.86 -5.19
CA PRO A 209 -40.82 -0.47 -6.55
C PRO A 209 -42.01 -0.45 -7.53
N GLN A 210 -43.00 -1.31 -7.29
CA GLN A 210 -44.24 -1.36 -8.05
C GLN A 210 -45.11 -0.10 -7.88
N ASP A 211 -45.13 0.49 -6.68
CA ASP A 211 -45.91 1.69 -6.40
C ASP A 211 -45.26 2.92 -7.05
N ILE A 212 -43.93 3.00 -7.00
CA ILE A 212 -43.14 4.04 -7.71
C ILE A 212 -43.38 3.94 -9.23
N MET A 213 -43.38 2.73 -9.80
CA MET A 213 -43.64 2.51 -11.22
C MET A 213 -45.07 2.90 -11.62
N LYS A 214 -46.08 2.55 -10.80
CA LYS A 214 -47.47 2.96 -11.03
C LYS A 214 -47.60 4.48 -11.00
N ALA A 215 -47.00 5.14 -10.00
CA ALA A 215 -46.96 6.59 -9.90
C ALA A 215 -46.27 7.22 -11.13
N LEU A 216 -45.14 6.67 -11.59
CA LEU A 216 -44.40 7.13 -12.77
C LEU A 216 -45.21 7.02 -14.07
N ASN A 217 -45.94 5.93 -14.26
CA ASN A 217 -46.77 5.73 -15.45
C ASN A 217 -47.95 6.72 -15.49
N VAL A 218 -48.58 6.98 -14.34
CA VAL A 218 -49.63 7.99 -14.21
C VAL A 218 -49.06 9.39 -14.43
N TYR A 219 -47.91 9.71 -13.83
CA TYR A 219 -47.24 11.00 -13.98
C TYR A 219 -46.88 11.30 -15.44
N ARG A 220 -46.35 10.31 -16.18
CA ARG A 220 -46.05 10.41 -17.63
C ARG A 220 -47.30 10.37 -18.54
N ARG A 221 -48.51 10.23 -17.98
CA ARG A 221 -49.77 9.99 -18.72
C ARG A 221 -49.67 8.85 -19.74
N ARG A 222 -48.85 7.82 -19.43
CA ARG A 222 -48.75 6.62 -20.27
C ARG A 222 -49.83 5.62 -19.85
N PRO A 223 -50.51 4.94 -20.80
CA PRO A 223 -51.37 3.83 -20.44
C PRO A 223 -50.53 2.76 -19.72
N ALA A 224 -51.08 2.21 -18.64
CA ALA A 224 -50.38 1.19 -17.84
C ALA A 224 -49.85 0.07 -18.76
N PRO A 225 -48.59 -0.36 -18.60
CA PRO A 225 -48.06 -1.47 -19.39
C PRO A 225 -48.94 -2.71 -19.17
N SER A 226 -49.40 -3.33 -20.25
CA SER A 226 -50.32 -4.46 -20.24
C SER A 226 -49.67 -5.81 -19.86
N VAL A 227 -48.50 -5.78 -19.22
CA VAL A 227 -47.73 -6.98 -18.88
C VAL A 227 -47.16 -6.83 -17.47
N GLU A 228 -47.56 -7.76 -16.60
CA GLU A 228 -46.92 -8.08 -15.31
C GLU A 228 -45.49 -8.57 -15.57
N LEU A 229 -44.56 -7.66 -15.86
CA LEU A 229 -43.16 -8.02 -15.93
C LEU A 229 -42.58 -7.94 -14.51
N GLU A 230 -42.57 -9.09 -13.83
CA GLU A 230 -41.76 -9.36 -12.63
C GLU A 230 -40.25 -9.37 -12.96
N THR A 231 -39.78 -8.43 -13.77
CA THR A 231 -38.35 -8.20 -13.95
C THR A 231 -37.80 -7.52 -12.70
N LEU A 232 -36.71 -8.08 -12.16
CA LEU A 232 -35.86 -7.46 -11.16
C LEU A 232 -35.61 -5.99 -11.55
N TYR A 233 -36.33 -5.07 -10.91
CA TYR A 233 -36.19 -3.65 -11.20
C TYR A 233 -34.80 -3.21 -10.73
N ASN A 234 -33.99 -2.69 -11.66
CA ASN A 234 -32.78 -1.98 -11.26
C ASN A 234 -33.21 -0.63 -10.67
N ILE A 235 -33.02 -0.46 -9.36
CA ILE A 235 -33.40 0.77 -8.64
C ILE A 235 -32.68 2.00 -9.22
N ALA A 236 -31.44 1.83 -9.71
CA ALA A 236 -30.68 2.91 -10.32
C ALA A 236 -31.33 3.40 -11.63
N SER A 237 -31.79 2.49 -12.49
CA SER A 237 -32.48 2.89 -13.72
C SER A 237 -33.85 3.50 -13.43
N LEU A 238 -34.58 2.98 -12.43
CA LEU A 238 -35.85 3.56 -12.00
C LEU A 238 -35.65 4.98 -11.45
N LYS A 239 -34.58 5.22 -10.68
CA LYS A 239 -34.20 6.55 -10.19
C LYS A 239 -33.95 7.51 -11.35
N GLU A 240 -33.15 7.11 -12.33
CA GLU A 240 -32.88 7.92 -13.53
C GLU A 240 -34.15 8.20 -14.34
N GLU A 241 -35.03 7.22 -14.49
CA GLU A 241 -36.31 7.39 -15.19
C GLU A 241 -37.25 8.39 -14.49
N VAL A 242 -37.34 8.33 -13.16
CA VAL A 242 -38.14 9.27 -12.36
C VAL A 242 -37.54 10.68 -12.47
N THR A 243 -36.23 10.83 -12.29
CA THR A 243 -35.55 12.13 -12.43
C THR A 243 -35.78 12.73 -13.82
N ASN A 244 -35.63 11.93 -14.88
CA ASN A 244 -35.89 12.39 -16.24
C ASN A 244 -37.36 12.79 -16.46
N ALA A 245 -38.32 12.09 -15.85
CA ALA A 245 -39.73 12.42 -15.97
C ALA A 245 -40.07 13.75 -15.29
N VAL A 246 -39.59 13.97 -14.07
CA VAL A 246 -39.82 15.22 -13.33
C VAL A 246 -39.09 16.38 -14.02
N ASP A 247 -37.84 16.19 -14.44
CA ASP A 247 -37.06 17.22 -15.14
C ASP A 247 -37.66 17.61 -16.49
N THR A 248 -38.25 16.67 -17.23
CA THR A 248 -38.94 17.00 -18.49
C THR A 248 -40.18 17.85 -18.25
N GLU A 249 -40.94 17.59 -17.18
CA GLU A 249 -42.09 18.41 -16.84
C GLU A 249 -41.69 19.81 -16.34
N ILE A 250 -40.64 19.90 -15.51
CA ILE A 250 -40.07 21.20 -15.10
C ILE A 250 -39.62 22.01 -16.33
N ARG A 251 -38.96 21.38 -17.31
CA ARG A 251 -38.58 22.04 -18.57
C ARG A 251 -39.79 22.50 -19.37
N ASN A 252 -40.85 21.70 -19.43
CA ASN A 252 -42.08 22.08 -20.15
C ASN A 252 -42.73 23.31 -19.51
N ILE A 253 -42.83 23.37 -18.18
CA ILE A 253 -43.38 24.52 -17.45
C ILE A 253 -42.51 25.76 -17.66
N ALA A 254 -41.19 25.62 -17.57
CA ALA A 254 -40.27 26.71 -17.83
C ALA A 254 -40.35 27.25 -19.27
N LEU A 255 -40.74 26.41 -20.25
CA LEU A 255 -40.97 26.81 -21.64
C LEU A 255 -42.36 27.44 -21.85
N GLU A 256 -43.36 27.11 -21.03
CA GLU A 256 -44.72 27.65 -21.11
C GLU A 256 -44.83 29.08 -20.56
N ASP A 257 -43.97 29.46 -19.61
CA ASP A 257 -44.02 30.79 -18.95
C ASP A 257 -43.40 31.94 -19.77
N ASP A 258 -42.84 31.70 -20.96
CA ASP A 258 -42.27 32.72 -21.88
C ASP A 258 -41.25 33.71 -21.22
N VAL A 259 -40.65 33.34 -20.07
CA VAL A 259 -39.64 34.14 -19.37
C VAL A 259 -38.23 33.72 -19.82
N PRO A 260 -37.38 34.63 -20.37
CA PRO A 260 -36.07 34.27 -20.90
C PRO A 260 -35.02 33.89 -19.83
N GLU A 261 -35.25 34.24 -18.56
CA GLU A 261 -34.41 33.87 -17.41
C GLU A 261 -35.31 33.53 -16.21
N VAL A 262 -35.43 32.24 -15.86
CA VAL A 262 -36.08 31.81 -14.63
C VAL A 262 -35.15 32.15 -13.45
N SER A 263 -35.64 32.90 -12.46
CA SER A 263 -34.86 33.16 -11.24
C SER A 263 -34.59 31.85 -10.47
N GLU A 264 -33.46 31.78 -9.76
CA GLU A 264 -33.09 30.58 -8.98
C GLU A 264 -34.19 30.18 -7.98
N ASP A 265 -34.80 31.16 -7.28
CA ASP A 265 -35.89 30.91 -6.33
C ASP A 265 -37.14 30.33 -7.00
N ASN A 266 -37.52 30.85 -8.17
CA ASN A 266 -38.68 30.34 -8.91
C ASN A 266 -38.41 28.92 -9.43
N PHE A 267 -37.17 28.63 -9.84
CA PHE A 267 -36.78 27.29 -10.27
C PHE A 267 -36.84 26.28 -9.13
N VAL A 268 -36.33 26.63 -7.94
CA VAL A 268 -36.39 25.78 -6.74
C VAL A 268 -37.85 25.53 -6.32
N GLN A 269 -38.70 26.55 -6.39
CA GLN A 269 -40.13 26.40 -6.10
C GLN A 269 -40.81 25.45 -7.10
N MET A 270 -40.55 25.60 -8.40
CA MET A 270 -41.06 24.68 -9.43
C MET A 270 -40.58 23.25 -9.20
N GLN A 271 -39.30 23.07 -8.84
CA GLN A 271 -38.78 21.75 -8.48
C GLN A 271 -39.54 21.15 -7.29
N HIS A 272 -39.72 21.91 -6.21
CA HIS A 272 -40.46 21.47 -5.03
C HIS A 272 -41.88 21.02 -5.40
N GLU A 273 -42.63 21.86 -6.12
CA GLU A 273 -44.02 21.54 -6.51
C GLU A 273 -44.12 20.27 -7.36
N GLN A 274 -43.19 20.05 -8.29
CA GLN A 274 -43.24 18.87 -9.17
C GLN A 274 -42.81 17.59 -8.45
N TRP A 275 -41.78 17.66 -7.59
CA TRP A 275 -41.38 16.53 -6.78
C TRP A 275 -42.42 16.19 -5.72
N GLU A 276 -43.08 17.18 -5.11
CA GLU A 276 -44.18 16.99 -4.17
C GLU A 276 -45.38 16.31 -4.83
N LYS A 277 -45.76 16.74 -6.05
CA LYS A 277 -46.80 16.07 -6.85
C LYS A 277 -46.47 14.60 -7.09
N PHE A 278 -45.23 14.28 -7.48
CA PHE A 278 -44.82 12.89 -7.69
C PHE A 278 -44.82 12.09 -6.38
N PHE A 279 -44.27 12.66 -5.29
CA PHE A 279 -44.24 12.05 -3.96
C PHE A 279 -45.64 11.74 -3.42
N SER A 280 -46.58 12.69 -3.54
CA SER A 280 -47.97 12.49 -3.12
C SER A 280 -48.64 11.35 -3.89
N GLY A 281 -48.32 11.17 -5.18
CA GLY A 281 -48.77 10.03 -5.98
C GLY A 281 -48.26 8.69 -5.42
N CYS A 282 -46.99 8.61 -5.02
CA CYS A 282 -46.44 7.44 -4.34
C CYS A 282 -47.14 7.17 -3.00
N CYS A 283 -47.41 8.20 -2.19
CA CYS A 283 -48.13 8.09 -0.92
C CYS A 283 -49.55 7.55 -1.10
N GLN A 284 -50.28 7.99 -2.12
CA GLN A 284 -51.63 7.50 -2.40
C GLN A 284 -51.66 5.99 -2.70
N TYR A 285 -50.73 5.49 -3.53
CA TYR A 285 -50.64 4.04 -3.81
C TYR A 285 -50.25 3.25 -2.56
N LYS A 286 -49.33 3.78 -1.76
CA LYS A 286 -48.96 3.19 -0.47
C LYS A 286 -50.15 3.11 0.48
N GLN A 287 -50.92 4.19 0.66
CA GLN A 287 -52.09 4.22 1.53
C GLN A 287 -53.15 3.18 1.12
N VAL A 288 -53.34 2.95 -0.18
CA VAL A 288 -54.22 1.88 -0.69
C VAL A 288 -53.67 0.49 -0.38
N GLY A 289 -52.36 0.30 -0.48
CA GLY A 289 -51.67 -0.95 -0.13
C GLY A 289 -51.65 -1.23 1.38
N GLU A 290 -51.68 -0.18 2.21
CA GLU A 290 -51.57 -0.27 3.66
C GLU A 290 -52.88 -0.50 4.41
N LYS A 291 -54.02 -0.55 3.70
CA LYS A 291 -55.31 -0.88 4.32
C LYS A 291 -55.25 -2.24 5.00
N ALA A 292 -55.50 -2.26 6.31
CA ALA A 292 -55.46 -3.47 7.11
C ALA A 292 -56.60 -4.44 6.73
N LYS A 293 -56.28 -5.73 6.75
CA LYS A 293 -57.18 -6.82 6.33
C LYS A 293 -57.29 -7.95 7.36
N GLY A 294 -56.34 -8.05 8.29
CA GLY A 294 -56.41 -9.04 9.37
C GLY A 294 -55.27 -8.89 10.37
N LEU A 295 -55.34 -9.70 11.43
CA LEU A 295 -54.31 -9.83 12.45
C LEU A 295 -53.75 -11.26 12.43
N MET A 296 -52.44 -11.37 12.70
CA MET A 296 -51.74 -12.63 12.85
C MET A 296 -50.93 -12.59 14.14
N ALA A 297 -50.97 -13.67 14.91
CA ALA A 297 -50.04 -13.90 15.99
C ALA A 297 -49.41 -15.27 15.86
N ASP A 298 -48.13 -15.34 16.19
CA ASP A 298 -47.39 -16.59 16.27
C ASP A 298 -47.16 -16.94 17.75
N PRO A 299 -47.80 -17.99 18.29
CA PRO A 299 -47.62 -18.38 19.68
C PRO A 299 -46.21 -18.91 19.98
N VAL A 300 -45.46 -19.35 18.96
CA VAL A 300 -44.12 -19.91 19.16
C VAL A 300 -43.08 -18.82 19.32
N THR A 301 -43.13 -17.78 18.49
CA THR A 301 -42.15 -16.69 18.50
C THR A 301 -42.63 -15.43 19.22
N GLY A 302 -43.92 -15.36 19.59
CA GLY A 302 -44.54 -14.18 20.20
C GLY A 302 -44.67 -12.99 19.24
N LEU A 303 -44.63 -13.23 17.93
CA LEU A 303 -44.70 -12.18 16.90
C LEU A 303 -46.15 -11.78 16.62
N PHE A 304 -46.44 -10.47 16.62
CA PHE A 304 -47.74 -9.90 16.24
C PHE A 304 -47.63 -9.12 14.95
N CYS A 305 -48.53 -9.39 14.01
CA CYS A 305 -48.52 -8.78 12.69
C CYS A 305 -49.91 -8.31 12.27
N VAL A 306 -49.97 -7.15 11.64
CA VAL A 306 -51.13 -6.64 10.92
C VAL A 306 -50.95 -6.98 9.44
N ILE A 307 -51.85 -7.80 8.91
CA ILE A 307 -51.86 -8.15 7.48
C ILE A 307 -52.53 -7.00 6.73
N LYS A 308 -51.84 -6.42 5.75
CA LYS A 308 -52.35 -5.36 4.87
C LYS A 308 -52.51 -5.90 3.45
N LYS A 309 -53.10 -5.10 2.56
CA LYS A 309 -53.41 -5.54 1.19
C LYS A 309 -52.17 -5.96 0.39
N CYS A 310 -51.06 -5.22 0.51
CA CYS A 310 -49.83 -5.47 -0.26
C CYS A 310 -48.58 -5.63 0.61
N THR A 311 -48.70 -5.50 1.93
CA THR A 311 -47.61 -5.54 2.91
C THR A 311 -48.13 -6.11 4.24
N PHE A 312 -47.26 -6.20 5.25
CA PHE A 312 -47.67 -6.41 6.64
C PHE A 312 -46.91 -5.45 7.54
N SER A 313 -47.40 -5.24 8.75
CA SER A 313 -46.73 -4.42 9.77
C SER A 313 -46.59 -5.23 11.05
N VAL A 314 -45.44 -5.12 11.71
CA VAL A 314 -45.18 -5.83 12.97
C VAL A 314 -45.56 -4.93 14.13
N LEU A 315 -46.26 -5.49 15.11
CA LEU A 315 -46.55 -4.84 16.38
C LEU A 315 -45.50 -5.30 17.39
N ARG A 316 -44.84 -4.33 18.02
CA ARG A 316 -43.82 -4.58 19.04
C ARG A 316 -44.18 -3.88 20.34
N PRO A 317 -43.74 -4.39 21.50
CA PRO A 317 -43.83 -3.65 22.75
C PRO A 317 -43.00 -2.36 22.68
N CYS A 318 -43.50 -1.31 23.33
CA CYS A 318 -42.78 -0.05 23.51
C CYS A 318 -41.75 -0.21 24.63
N ASP A 319 -40.59 0.42 24.48
CA ASP A 319 -39.67 0.61 25.59
C ASP A 319 -40.27 1.58 26.63
N THR A 320 -39.81 1.52 27.88
CA THR A 320 -40.31 2.39 28.97
C THR A 320 -40.19 3.87 28.63
N THR A 321 -39.11 4.28 27.94
CA THR A 321 -38.91 5.66 27.47
C THR A 321 -39.88 6.07 26.36
N GLU A 322 -40.22 5.14 25.46
CA GLU A 322 -41.20 5.37 24.40
C GLU A 322 -42.61 5.47 24.98
N GLU A 323 -42.95 4.61 25.94
CA GLU A 323 -44.23 4.63 26.65
C GLU A 323 -44.45 5.95 27.38
N MET A 324 -43.44 6.42 28.13
CA MET A 324 -43.46 7.73 28.79
C MET A 324 -43.68 8.88 27.80
N TYR A 325 -42.99 8.86 26.66
CA TYR A 325 -43.11 9.93 25.67
C TYR A 325 -44.46 9.88 24.94
N LEU A 326 -44.86 8.74 24.39
CA LEU A 326 -46.05 8.60 23.55
C LEU A 326 -47.37 8.64 24.35
N SER A 327 -47.36 8.23 25.62
CA SER A 327 -48.56 8.09 26.46
C SER A 327 -48.44 8.94 27.73
N PRO A 328 -48.51 10.29 27.64
CA PRO A 328 -48.29 11.18 28.78
C PRO A 328 -49.34 11.04 29.90
N THR A 329 -50.50 10.44 29.60
CA THR A 329 -51.55 10.17 30.57
C THR A 329 -51.32 8.90 31.41
N LEU A 330 -50.39 8.03 31.00
CA LEU A 330 -50.13 6.78 31.68
C LEU A 330 -49.17 6.98 32.85
N LYS A 331 -49.52 6.43 34.02
CA LYS A 331 -48.61 6.37 35.16
C LYS A 331 -47.78 5.09 35.07
N LEU A 332 -46.46 5.23 35.21
CA LEU A 332 -45.56 4.08 35.37
C LEU A 332 -45.98 3.27 36.61
N SER A 333 -45.91 1.95 36.51
CA SER A 333 -46.19 1.09 37.66
C SER A 333 -45.08 1.20 38.70
N GLU A 334 -45.46 1.17 39.98
CA GLU A 334 -44.51 1.21 41.10
C GLU A 334 -43.49 0.05 41.01
N SER A 335 -43.92 -1.11 40.53
CA SER A 335 -43.07 -2.29 40.31
C SER A 335 -42.00 -2.10 39.23
N VAL A 336 -42.21 -1.22 38.25
CA VAL A 336 -41.19 -0.90 37.23
C VAL A 336 -40.19 0.11 37.79
N ILE A 337 -40.67 1.08 38.57
CA ILE A 337 -39.85 2.11 39.22
C ILE A 337 -38.87 1.48 40.21
N GLU A 338 -39.34 0.55 41.05
CA GLU A 338 -38.50 -0.16 42.02
C GLU A 338 -37.48 -1.07 41.35
N ARG A 339 -37.88 -1.80 40.30
CA ARG A 339 -36.99 -2.71 39.56
C ARG A 339 -35.84 -1.98 38.88
N LEU A 340 -36.11 -0.80 38.34
CA LEU A 340 -35.13 0.02 37.64
C LEU A 340 -34.37 0.98 38.58
N GLY A 341 -34.72 1.02 39.87
CA GLY A 341 -34.07 1.89 40.86
C GLY A 341 -34.19 3.38 40.53
N LEU A 342 -35.32 3.81 39.95
CA LEU A 342 -35.48 5.17 39.41
C LEU A 342 -35.79 6.23 40.48
N ALA A 343 -36.39 5.81 41.59
CA ALA A 343 -36.67 6.71 42.71
C ALA A 343 -35.40 6.86 43.55
N SER A 344 -35.03 8.10 43.87
CA SER A 344 -33.98 8.34 44.87
C SER A 344 -34.48 7.96 46.27
N ASP A 345 -33.56 7.70 47.19
CA ASP A 345 -33.88 7.32 48.59
C ASP A 345 -34.81 8.32 49.30
N ASP A 346 -34.87 9.56 48.81
CA ASP A 346 -35.65 10.67 49.37
C ASP A 346 -37.10 10.76 48.82
N ILE A 347 -37.47 9.99 47.76
CA ILE A 347 -38.74 10.12 47.04
C ILE A 347 -39.45 8.77 46.98
N SER A 348 -40.75 8.73 47.25
CA SER A 348 -41.54 7.50 47.10
C SER A 348 -41.78 7.15 45.63
N SER A 349 -41.87 5.86 45.30
CA SER A 349 -42.17 5.38 43.94
C SER A 349 -43.45 6.01 43.36
N ALA A 350 -44.47 6.21 44.19
CA ALA A 350 -45.73 6.88 43.80
C ALA A 350 -45.53 8.36 43.45
N GLN A 351 -44.71 9.08 44.22
CA GLN A 351 -44.42 10.50 43.97
C GLN A 351 -43.59 10.67 42.70
N PHE A 352 -42.60 9.80 42.47
CA PHE A 352 -41.83 9.77 41.24
C PHE A 352 -42.72 9.50 40.02
N ALA A 353 -43.66 8.54 40.12
CA ALA A 353 -44.61 8.25 39.04
C ALA A 353 -45.47 9.46 38.67
N ASP A 354 -45.92 10.23 39.67
CA ASP A 354 -46.72 11.44 39.46
C ASP A 354 -45.90 12.58 38.85
N ASP A 355 -44.68 12.81 39.35
CA ASP A 355 -43.76 13.83 38.82
C ASP A 355 -43.33 13.48 37.39
N ALA A 356 -42.98 12.22 37.09
CA ALA A 356 -42.61 11.76 35.76
C ALA A 356 -43.76 11.95 34.75
N ARG A 357 -45.00 11.66 35.16
CA ARG A 357 -46.19 11.91 34.34
C ARG A 357 -46.34 13.40 34.03
N LEU A 358 -46.17 14.27 35.03
CA LEU A 358 -46.24 15.73 34.84
C LEU A 358 -45.13 16.26 33.92
N VAL A 359 -43.92 15.68 34.01
CA VAL A 359 -42.80 16.02 33.11
C VAL A 359 -43.15 15.63 31.67
N CYS A 360 -43.62 14.40 31.44
CA CYS A 360 -44.01 13.93 30.11
C CYS A 360 -45.18 14.76 29.53
N ASP A 361 -46.15 15.11 30.36
CA ASP A 361 -47.25 16.03 30.04
C ASP A 361 -46.77 17.44 29.62
N ALA A 362 -45.63 17.91 30.16
CA ALA A 362 -45.03 19.20 29.81
C ALA A 362 -44.16 19.10 28.55
N VAL A 363 -43.43 17.99 28.38
CA VAL A 363 -42.65 17.67 27.19
C VAL A 363 -43.54 17.54 25.96
N GLN A 364 -44.66 16.83 26.05
CA GLN A 364 -45.64 16.72 24.95
C GLN A 364 -46.26 18.08 24.58
N PHE A 365 -46.47 18.95 25.57
CA PHE A 365 -46.88 20.32 25.28
C PHE A 365 -45.81 21.07 24.48
N ILE A 366 -44.53 20.91 24.80
CA ILE A 366 -43.44 21.53 24.02
C ILE A 366 -43.38 20.96 22.60
N ASN A 367 -43.52 19.64 22.42
CA ASN A 367 -43.59 19.05 21.08
C ASN A 367 -44.68 19.71 20.23
N SER A 368 -45.87 19.95 20.81
CA SER A 368 -46.96 20.66 20.11
C SER A 368 -46.63 22.10 19.70
N GLN A 369 -45.66 22.74 20.34
CA GLN A 369 -45.20 24.10 20.03
C GLN A 369 -44.05 24.14 19.00
N VAL A 370 -43.49 22.98 18.62
CA VAL A 370 -42.40 22.87 17.64
C VAL A 370 -42.97 22.44 16.28
N PRO A 371 -43.05 23.35 15.29
CA PRO A 371 -43.48 22.99 13.94
C PRO A 371 -42.52 22.01 13.28
N PRO A 372 -43.00 21.17 12.35
CA PRO A 372 -42.19 20.16 11.68
C PRO A 372 -40.99 20.77 10.92
N ASP A 373 -41.17 21.98 10.35
CA ASP A 373 -40.09 22.69 9.65
C ASP A 373 -38.92 23.01 10.59
N ILE A 374 -39.22 23.47 11.81
CA ILE A 374 -38.21 23.82 12.80
C ILE A 374 -37.56 22.55 13.36
N ALA A 375 -38.34 21.48 13.58
CA ALA A 375 -37.80 20.19 13.99
C ALA A 375 -36.81 19.63 12.94
N CYS A 376 -37.15 19.72 11.65
CA CYS A 376 -36.28 19.32 10.55
C CYS A 376 -35.01 20.19 10.50
N MET A 377 -35.16 21.51 10.63
CA MET A 377 -34.02 22.44 10.68
C MET A 377 -33.12 22.17 11.89
N PHE A 378 -33.66 21.79 13.04
CA PHE A 378 -32.88 21.41 14.22
C PHE A 378 -31.95 20.23 13.91
N ILE A 379 -32.46 19.17 13.28
CA ILE A 379 -31.68 18.00 12.86
C ILE A 379 -30.63 18.40 11.81
N CYS A 380 -30.99 19.23 10.83
CA CYS A 380 -30.07 19.67 9.77
C CYS A 380 -28.93 20.55 10.32
N CYS A 381 -29.24 21.45 11.25
CA CYS A 381 -28.23 22.29 11.90
C CYS A 381 -27.26 21.45 12.74
N LEU A 382 -27.75 20.43 13.45
CA LEU A 382 -26.88 19.48 14.14
C LEU A 382 -26.00 18.67 13.18
N GLN A 383 -26.54 18.27 12.01
CA GLN A 383 -25.75 17.63 10.95
C GLN A 383 -24.66 18.56 10.40
N GLY A 384 -24.93 19.87 10.34
CA GLY A 384 -23.97 20.92 9.95
C GLY A 384 -23.05 21.38 11.09
N LEU A 385 -23.01 20.67 12.22
CA LEU A 385 -22.17 20.95 13.40
C LEU A 385 -22.44 22.32 14.07
N HIS A 386 -23.66 22.86 13.93
CA HIS A 386 -24.06 24.01 14.73
C HIS A 386 -24.25 23.60 16.20
N PRO A 387 -23.84 24.45 17.17
CA PRO A 387 -23.96 24.16 18.59
C PRO A 387 -25.45 23.95 18.99
N PRO A 388 -25.80 22.82 19.65
CA PRO A 388 -27.16 22.56 20.12
C PRO A 388 -27.70 23.65 21.05
N GLU A 389 -26.81 24.27 21.83
CA GLU A 389 -27.11 25.31 22.79
C GLU A 389 -27.85 26.47 22.09
N ASP A 390 -27.29 27.02 21.01
CA ASP A 390 -27.88 28.13 20.25
C ASP A 390 -29.27 27.79 19.69
N MET A 391 -29.51 26.54 19.33
CA MET A 391 -30.78 26.09 18.78
C MET A 391 -31.84 25.95 19.87
N VAL A 392 -31.46 25.37 21.01
CA VAL A 392 -32.32 25.30 22.21
C VAL A 392 -32.66 26.71 22.70
N GLU A 393 -31.71 27.64 22.68
CA GLU A 393 -31.95 29.05 23.03
C GLU A 393 -32.96 29.74 22.10
N LYS A 394 -32.85 29.54 20.78
CA LYS A 394 -33.81 30.08 19.80
C LYS A 394 -35.22 29.54 20.02
N LEU A 395 -35.35 28.24 20.29
CA LEU A 395 -36.65 27.61 20.60
C LEU A 395 -37.22 28.12 21.92
N ARG A 396 -36.37 28.22 22.95
CA ARG A 396 -36.72 28.82 24.24
C ARG A 396 -37.27 30.23 24.07
N ASP A 397 -36.58 31.09 23.32
CA ASP A 397 -37.01 32.48 23.12
C ASP A 397 -38.31 32.60 22.32
N ARG A 398 -38.55 31.69 21.37
CA ARG A 398 -39.81 31.59 20.65
C ARG A 398 -40.96 31.18 21.57
N ILE A 399 -40.81 30.13 22.36
CA ILE A 399 -41.84 29.67 23.31
C ILE A 399 -42.08 30.72 24.39
N ARG A 400 -41.02 31.40 24.85
CA ARG A 400 -41.12 32.50 25.83
C ARG A 400 -41.89 33.71 25.29
N SER A 401 -41.89 33.93 23.98
CA SER A 401 -42.66 35.01 23.36
C SER A 401 -44.18 34.78 23.40
N ASP A 402 -44.60 33.52 23.57
CA ASP A 402 -46.00 33.13 23.72
C ASP A 402 -46.39 33.06 25.21
N GLN A 403 -47.20 34.01 25.65
CA GLN A 403 -47.56 34.15 27.05
C GLN A 403 -48.45 33.00 27.56
N ASP A 404 -49.36 32.48 26.73
CA ASP A 404 -50.28 31.40 27.10
C ASP A 404 -49.52 30.07 27.26
N ALA A 405 -48.51 29.85 26.42
CA ALA A 405 -47.62 28.71 26.53
C ALA A 405 -46.79 28.76 27.83
N THR A 406 -46.24 29.93 28.18
CA THR A 406 -45.47 30.09 29.42
C THR A 406 -46.31 29.90 30.69
N ASP A 407 -47.56 30.38 30.71
CA ASP A 407 -48.45 30.22 31.87
C ASP A 407 -48.87 28.76 32.05
N THR A 408 -49.11 28.05 30.94
CA THR A 408 -49.44 26.61 30.96
C THR A 408 -48.27 25.77 31.48
N LEU A 409 -47.05 26.04 31.02
CA LEU A 409 -45.83 25.38 31.50
C LEU A 409 -45.58 25.68 32.97
N THR A 410 -45.71 26.94 33.39
CA THR A 410 -45.56 27.35 34.80
C THR A 410 -46.52 26.59 35.71
N ARG A 411 -47.79 26.44 35.31
CA ARG A 411 -48.78 25.67 36.06
C ARG A 411 -48.39 24.19 36.21
N LYS A 412 -47.90 23.58 35.13
CA LYS A 412 -47.46 22.17 35.15
C LYS A 412 -46.21 21.97 36.01
N THR A 413 -45.25 22.90 35.97
CA THR A 413 -44.02 22.81 36.77
C THR A 413 -44.25 23.04 38.26
N CYS A 414 -45.15 23.95 38.64
CA CYS A 414 -45.49 24.18 40.05
C CYS A 414 -46.19 23.00 40.73
N GLN A 415 -46.70 22.02 39.96
CA GLN A 415 -47.34 20.81 40.48
C GLN A 415 -46.33 19.69 40.80
N MET A 416 -45.08 19.82 40.36
CA MET A 416 -44.03 18.82 40.55
C MET A 416 -43.40 18.98 41.93
N ALA A 417 -43.24 17.89 42.68
CA ALA A 417 -42.58 17.93 43.99
C ALA A 417 -41.05 17.92 43.87
N SER A 418 -40.53 17.12 42.93
CA SER A 418 -39.10 16.83 42.77
C SER A 418 -38.66 16.79 41.29
N PRO A 419 -38.69 17.94 40.59
CA PRO A 419 -38.43 17.97 39.14
C PRO A 419 -36.98 17.61 38.76
N VAL A 420 -36.00 17.94 39.60
CA VAL A 420 -34.56 17.72 39.29
C VAL A 420 -34.21 16.23 39.27
N SER A 421 -34.51 15.51 40.36
CA SER A 421 -34.27 14.06 40.47
C SER A 421 -35.06 13.25 39.44
N THR A 422 -36.30 13.66 39.18
CA THR A 422 -37.15 13.00 38.16
C THR A 422 -36.54 13.15 36.76
N VAL A 423 -36.10 14.35 36.39
CA VAL A 423 -35.48 14.59 35.08
C VAL A 423 -34.10 13.93 34.98
N GLU A 424 -33.32 13.91 36.06
CA GLU A 424 -32.04 13.20 36.11
C GLU A 424 -32.22 11.69 35.87
N ALA A 425 -33.19 11.06 36.55
CA ALA A 425 -33.53 9.65 36.33
C ALA A 425 -34.00 9.38 34.90
N ILE A 426 -34.78 10.29 34.30
CA ILE A 426 -35.20 10.20 32.89
C ILE A 426 -33.98 10.29 31.96
N PHE A 427 -33.04 11.21 32.20
CA PHE A 427 -31.81 11.28 31.41
C PHE A 427 -30.94 10.02 31.57
N ASN A 428 -30.87 9.45 32.77
CA ASN A 428 -30.15 8.20 33.00
C ASN A 428 -30.79 7.02 32.25
N MET A 429 -32.12 6.98 32.13
CA MET A 429 -32.81 5.97 31.30
C MET A 429 -32.58 6.18 29.79
N LEU A 430 -32.38 7.43 29.36
CA LEU A 430 -32.07 7.78 27.97
C LEU A 430 -30.59 7.61 27.62
N GLU A 431 -29.71 7.39 28.59
CA GLU A 431 -28.29 7.13 28.37
C GLU A 431 -28.05 5.63 28.19
N PHE A 432 -27.34 5.23 27.12
CA PHE A 432 -26.94 3.83 26.95
C PHE A 432 -25.65 3.59 27.74
N SER A 433 -25.76 3.06 28.96
CA SER A 433 -24.62 2.68 29.80
C SER A 433 -24.57 1.16 30.00
N ASP A 434 -23.36 0.60 30.02
CA ASP A 434 -23.16 -0.84 30.22
C ASP A 434 -23.25 -1.14 31.74
N VAL A 435 -24.28 -1.86 32.16
CA VAL A 435 -24.49 -2.19 33.58
C VAL A 435 -23.54 -3.30 34.03
N ASN A 436 -22.95 -4.10 33.12
CA ASN A 436 -21.98 -5.15 33.45
C ASN A 436 -21.03 -5.50 32.28
N PRO A 437 -19.83 -4.91 32.20
CA PRO A 437 -18.83 -5.25 31.18
C PRO A 437 -18.21 -6.66 31.32
N ASP A 438 -18.28 -7.27 32.51
CA ASP A 438 -17.58 -8.53 32.85
C ASP A 438 -18.25 -9.83 32.34
N MET A 439 -19.42 -9.77 31.70
CA MET A 439 -20.21 -10.97 31.36
C MET A 439 -19.94 -11.54 29.94
N LEU A 440 -18.93 -11.04 29.23
CA LEU A 440 -18.64 -11.44 27.85
C LEU A 440 -17.73 -12.68 27.72
N ASP A 441 -17.09 -13.14 28.80
CA ASP A 441 -15.96 -14.08 28.68
C ASP A 441 -16.26 -15.58 28.77
N GLU A 442 -17.42 -16.03 29.24
CA GLU A 442 -17.70 -17.49 29.27
C GLU A 442 -19.20 -17.82 29.15
N THR A 443 -19.72 -18.15 27.95
CA THR A 443 -21.05 -18.80 27.86
C THR A 443 -21.23 -19.81 26.71
N ASP A 444 -22.14 -20.74 26.98
CA ASP A 444 -22.50 -21.95 26.23
C ASP A 444 -22.96 -21.71 24.77
N ARG A 445 -22.39 -22.50 23.85
CA ARG A 445 -22.72 -22.48 22.41
C ARG A 445 -24.18 -22.80 22.05
N ALA A 446 -24.96 -23.36 22.99
CA ALA A 446 -26.33 -23.80 22.73
C ALA A 446 -27.34 -22.64 22.64
N GLY A 447 -27.24 -21.63 23.50
CA GLY A 447 -28.16 -20.47 23.49
C GLY A 447 -28.02 -19.60 22.23
N HIS A 448 -26.81 -19.51 21.68
CA HIS A 448 -26.53 -18.75 20.46
C HIS A 448 -27.35 -19.24 19.24
N GLN A 449 -27.74 -20.52 19.17
CA GLN A 449 -28.50 -21.05 18.04
C GLN A 449 -29.95 -20.55 17.99
N HIS A 450 -30.63 -20.43 19.14
CA HIS A 450 -32.03 -19.96 19.19
C HIS A 450 -32.14 -18.49 18.79
N TYR A 451 -31.28 -17.63 19.36
CA TYR A 451 -31.21 -16.21 19.01
C TYR A 451 -30.78 -16.00 17.55
N SER A 452 -29.88 -16.85 17.04
CA SER A 452 -29.50 -16.81 15.62
C SER A 452 -30.67 -17.16 14.71
N HIS A 453 -31.48 -18.17 15.04
CA HIS A 453 -32.63 -18.53 14.21
C HIS A 453 -33.66 -17.40 14.09
N LEU A 454 -33.95 -16.68 15.19
CA LEU A 454 -34.94 -15.60 15.21
C LEU A 454 -34.41 -14.30 14.58
N PHE A 455 -33.22 -13.87 14.98
CA PHE A 455 -32.72 -12.52 14.69
C PHE A 455 -31.79 -12.43 13.46
N SER A 456 -31.32 -13.55 12.88
CA SER A 456 -30.46 -13.51 11.69
C SER A 456 -31.20 -13.53 10.34
N GLY A 457 -32.51 -13.82 10.34
CA GLY A 457 -33.31 -13.82 9.11
C GLY A 457 -33.45 -12.42 8.50
N SER A 458 -33.66 -12.32 7.18
CA SER A 458 -33.85 -11.02 6.49
C SER A 458 -35.02 -10.22 7.05
N LEU A 459 -36.12 -10.90 7.39
CA LEU A 459 -37.25 -10.30 8.08
C LEU A 459 -36.85 -9.81 9.47
N GLY A 460 -36.14 -10.65 10.24
CA GLY A 460 -35.69 -10.29 11.58
C GLY A 460 -34.80 -9.06 11.59
N LEU A 461 -33.81 -9.01 10.70
CA LEU A 461 -32.93 -7.84 10.49
C LEU A 461 -33.70 -6.59 10.10
N SER A 462 -34.74 -6.72 9.25
CA SER A 462 -35.59 -5.60 8.86
C SER A 462 -36.42 -5.07 10.03
N ILE A 463 -37.00 -5.97 10.84
CA ILE A 463 -37.74 -5.62 12.06
C ILE A 463 -36.82 -4.90 13.05
N LEU A 464 -35.63 -5.45 13.31
CA LEU A 464 -34.65 -4.87 14.22
C LEU A 464 -34.20 -3.48 13.75
N THR A 465 -33.85 -3.34 12.47
CA THR A 465 -33.41 -2.07 11.89
C THR A 465 -34.50 -0.99 12.00
N LYS A 466 -35.76 -1.33 11.65
CA LYS A 466 -36.86 -0.36 11.73
C LYS A 466 -37.28 -0.05 13.17
N SER A 467 -37.24 -1.03 14.06
CA SER A 467 -37.53 -0.82 15.48
C SER A 467 -36.47 0.06 16.14
N PHE A 468 -35.20 -0.12 15.81
CA PHE A 468 -34.10 0.74 16.25
C PHE A 468 -34.22 2.16 15.70
N GLN A 469 -34.51 2.31 14.40
CA GLN A 469 -34.74 3.63 13.77
C GLN A 469 -35.88 4.38 14.49
N GLN A 470 -36.97 3.69 14.81
CA GLN A 470 -38.10 4.27 15.54
C GLN A 470 -37.70 4.68 16.96
N LEU A 471 -37.06 3.79 17.73
CA LEU A 471 -36.64 4.06 19.10
C LEU A 471 -35.74 5.29 19.16
N VAL A 472 -34.70 5.32 18.32
CA VAL A 472 -33.72 6.39 18.30
C VAL A 472 -34.34 7.73 17.89
N SER A 473 -35.26 7.73 16.92
CA SER A 473 -35.96 8.94 16.50
C SER A 473 -36.84 9.50 17.62
N LEU A 474 -37.61 8.63 18.30
CA LEU A 474 -38.47 9.03 19.42
C LEU A 474 -37.67 9.51 20.62
N ARG A 475 -36.58 8.82 20.98
CA ARG A 475 -35.70 9.25 22.07
C ARG A 475 -34.99 10.56 21.74
N PHE A 476 -34.61 10.80 20.48
CA PHE A 476 -34.07 12.10 20.06
C PHE A 476 -35.10 13.23 20.26
N GLU A 477 -36.36 13.02 19.83
CA GLU A 477 -37.44 13.99 20.06
C GLU A 477 -37.68 14.23 21.55
N PHE A 478 -37.67 13.17 22.35
CA PHE A 478 -37.83 13.25 23.80
C PHE A 478 -36.70 14.08 24.43
N VAL A 479 -35.42 13.78 24.11
CA VAL A 479 -34.28 14.56 24.65
C VAL A 479 -34.36 16.02 24.18
N ARG A 480 -34.72 16.28 22.93
CA ARG A 480 -34.86 17.65 22.39
C ARG A 480 -35.89 18.43 23.18
N ASP A 481 -37.08 17.88 23.32
CA ASP A 481 -38.22 18.54 23.95
C ASP A 481 -37.99 18.70 25.47
N LEU A 482 -37.35 17.71 26.11
CA LEU A 482 -36.95 17.78 27.52
C LEU A 482 -35.87 18.83 27.76
N THR A 483 -34.87 18.95 26.87
CA THR A 483 -33.82 19.98 26.99
C THR A 483 -34.40 21.38 26.76
N VAL A 484 -35.32 21.53 25.79
CA VAL A 484 -36.06 22.78 25.57
C VAL A 484 -36.95 23.10 26.79
N LEU A 485 -37.58 22.11 27.42
CA LEU A 485 -38.34 22.29 28.67
C LEU A 485 -37.45 22.89 29.75
N LEU A 486 -36.30 22.29 30.01
CA LEU A 486 -35.35 22.77 31.02
C LEU A 486 -34.87 24.20 30.72
N ALA A 487 -34.61 24.52 29.45
CA ALA A 487 -34.19 25.85 29.02
C ALA A 487 -35.31 26.90 29.20
N VAL A 488 -36.56 26.54 28.93
CA VAL A 488 -37.72 27.42 29.17
C VAL A 488 -37.92 27.60 30.67
N VAL A 489 -37.94 26.52 31.44
CA VAL A 489 -38.19 26.52 32.89
C VAL A 489 -37.14 27.32 33.66
N SER A 490 -35.86 27.18 33.31
CA SER A 490 -34.78 27.99 33.90
C SER A 490 -34.94 29.49 33.60
N SER A 491 -35.52 29.86 32.45
CA SER A 491 -35.75 31.24 32.05
C SER A 491 -36.97 31.92 32.73
N LEU A 492 -37.88 31.15 33.34
CA LEU A 492 -39.16 31.65 33.90
C LEU A 492 -39.02 32.41 35.25
N LYS A 493 -37.80 32.76 35.68
CA LYS A 493 -37.51 33.55 36.90
C LYS A 493 -38.32 33.09 38.12
N GLU A 494 -38.92 33.99 38.91
CA GLU A 494 -39.66 33.67 40.14
C GLU A 494 -41.05 33.05 39.88
N ARG A 495 -41.55 33.04 38.64
CA ARG A 495 -42.91 32.59 38.32
C ARG A 495 -43.11 31.08 38.47
N ALA A 496 -42.06 30.29 38.29
CA ALA A 496 -42.11 28.83 38.36
C ALA A 496 -41.99 28.24 39.78
N GLY A 497 -41.85 29.06 40.83
CA GLY A 497 -41.76 28.58 42.22
C GLY A 497 -40.50 27.75 42.56
N LEU A 498 -39.55 27.61 41.63
CA LEU A 498 -38.32 26.83 41.81
C LEU A 498 -37.31 27.55 42.72
N ALA A 499 -36.83 26.86 43.75
CA ALA A 499 -35.70 27.30 44.58
C ALA A 499 -34.43 27.54 43.74
N GLN A 500 -33.58 28.46 44.19
CA GLN A 500 -32.36 28.83 43.47
C GLN A 500 -31.41 27.64 43.29
N SER A 501 -31.28 26.76 44.28
CA SER A 501 -30.44 25.54 44.19
C SER A 501 -30.90 24.58 43.07
N MET A 502 -32.22 24.44 42.88
CA MET A 502 -32.77 23.61 41.80
C MET A 502 -32.50 24.23 40.43
N LYS A 503 -32.56 25.57 40.32
CA LYS A 503 -32.21 26.28 39.08
C LYS A 503 -30.73 26.10 38.74
N ASP A 504 -29.87 26.22 39.74
CA ASP A 504 -28.43 26.06 39.54
C ASP A 504 -28.09 24.64 39.07
N SER A 505 -28.74 23.59 39.63
CA SER A 505 -28.56 22.21 39.15
C SER A 505 -29.13 21.98 37.75
N ILE A 506 -30.29 22.59 37.42
CA ILE A 506 -30.83 22.53 36.05
C ILE A 506 -29.86 23.15 35.04
N VAL A 507 -29.27 24.30 35.36
CA VAL A 507 -28.40 25.04 34.44
C VAL A 507 -27.00 24.43 34.34
N ASN A 508 -26.41 23.99 35.45
CA ASN A 508 -25.04 23.52 35.48
C ASN A 508 -24.90 22.02 35.20
N ASP A 509 -25.89 21.19 35.55
CA ASP A 509 -25.79 19.72 35.46
C ASP A 509 -26.71 19.17 34.36
N LEU A 510 -28.01 19.47 34.42
CA LEU A 510 -29.00 18.83 33.55
C LEU A 510 -29.02 19.37 32.11
N LEU A 511 -28.86 20.69 31.91
CA LEU A 511 -28.83 21.28 30.57
C LEU A 511 -27.62 20.80 29.75
N PRO A 512 -26.38 20.81 30.27
CA PRO A 512 -25.23 20.21 29.57
C PRO A 512 -25.44 18.72 29.27
N LYS A 513 -25.97 17.95 30.22
CA LYS A 513 -26.29 16.53 30.00
C LYS A 513 -27.28 16.34 28.84
N GLY A 514 -28.34 17.15 28.78
CA GLY A 514 -29.30 17.13 27.67
C GLY A 514 -28.67 17.48 26.31
N VAL A 515 -27.77 18.47 26.28
CA VAL A 515 -27.02 18.88 25.08
C VAL A 515 -26.10 17.77 24.58
N ASP A 516 -25.39 17.09 25.48
CA ASP A 516 -24.52 15.97 25.12
C ASP A 516 -25.32 14.76 24.63
N LEU A 517 -26.46 14.46 25.27
CA LEU A 517 -27.38 13.44 24.79
C LEU A 517 -27.94 13.78 23.40
N LEU A 518 -28.25 15.05 23.10
CA LEU A 518 -28.68 15.47 21.75
C LEU A 518 -27.62 15.16 20.69
N ARG A 519 -26.35 15.38 21.01
CA ARG A 519 -25.22 15.08 20.13
C ARG A 519 -25.07 13.56 19.92
N CYS A 520 -25.14 12.77 20.99
CA CYS A 520 -25.10 11.30 20.92
C CYS A 520 -26.28 10.72 20.11
N TYR A 521 -27.50 11.15 20.38
CA TYR A 521 -28.68 10.70 19.66
C TYR A 521 -28.66 11.13 18.18
N LYS A 522 -28.11 12.29 17.84
CA LYS A 522 -27.94 12.68 16.43
C LYS A 522 -27.06 11.70 15.65
N VAL A 523 -26.02 11.16 16.30
CA VAL A 523 -25.14 10.12 15.72
C VAL A 523 -25.89 8.82 15.55
N LEU A 524 -26.70 8.40 16.54
CA LEU A 524 -27.55 7.22 16.40
C LEU A 524 -28.60 7.37 15.29
N VAL A 525 -29.25 8.54 15.19
CA VAL A 525 -30.21 8.84 14.11
C VAL A 525 -29.50 8.71 12.77
N TRP A 526 -28.32 9.34 12.62
CA TRP A 526 -27.51 9.20 11.41
C TRP A 526 -27.17 7.74 11.11
N ALA A 527 -26.71 6.95 12.09
CA ALA A 527 -26.36 5.55 11.88
C ALA A 527 -27.55 4.71 11.40
N SER A 528 -28.76 5.01 11.92
CA SER A 528 -30.00 4.32 11.56
C SER A 528 -30.56 4.71 10.18
N GLU A 529 -30.21 5.89 9.67
CA GLU A 529 -30.72 6.42 8.39
C GLU A 529 -29.69 6.36 7.25
N ALA A 530 -28.39 6.27 7.57
CA ALA A 530 -27.32 6.23 6.60
C ALA A 530 -27.42 4.99 5.70
N LEU A 531 -27.34 5.22 4.39
CA LEU A 531 -27.36 4.16 3.38
C LEU A 531 -25.95 3.66 3.08
N THR A 532 -25.81 2.35 2.90
CA THR A 532 -24.53 1.73 2.57
C THR A 532 -24.03 2.13 1.18
N THR A 533 -22.72 2.24 1.04
CA THR A 533 -22.04 2.46 -0.24
C THR A 533 -21.76 1.12 -0.89
N VAL A 534 -22.13 0.98 -2.17
CA VAL A 534 -21.91 -0.26 -2.92
C VAL A 534 -20.45 -0.33 -3.34
N SER A 535 -19.67 -1.16 -2.67
CA SER A 535 -18.27 -1.43 -3.01
C SER A 535 -18.15 -2.73 -3.82
N PRO A 536 -17.36 -2.77 -4.90
CA PRO A 536 -17.11 -4.01 -5.62
C PRO A 536 -16.25 -4.97 -4.77
N ASN A 537 -16.51 -6.28 -4.87
CA ASN A 537 -15.83 -7.31 -4.06
C ASN A 537 -14.30 -7.23 -4.14
N ASN A 538 -13.74 -6.84 -5.28
CA ASN A 538 -12.30 -6.71 -5.45
C ASN A 538 -11.68 -5.68 -4.50
N VAL A 539 -12.39 -4.58 -4.21
CA VAL A 539 -11.94 -3.52 -3.29
C VAL A 539 -12.04 -4.01 -1.84
N LEU A 540 -13.11 -4.75 -1.53
CA LEU A 540 -13.27 -5.38 -0.21
C LEU A 540 -12.18 -6.41 0.06
N ASP A 541 -11.91 -7.31 -0.88
CA ASP A 541 -10.86 -8.32 -0.76
C ASP A 541 -9.46 -7.68 -0.63
N TYR A 542 -9.22 -6.59 -1.35
CA TYR A 542 -8.00 -5.81 -1.24
C TYR A 542 -7.85 -5.20 0.17
N ASN A 543 -8.89 -4.55 0.68
CA ASN A 543 -8.90 -3.98 2.03
C ASN A 543 -8.71 -5.05 3.12
N LEU A 544 -9.39 -6.19 3.03
CA LEU A 544 -9.23 -7.28 3.98
C LEU A 544 -7.79 -7.82 4.00
N ARG A 545 -7.09 -7.85 2.85
CA ARG A 545 -5.67 -8.19 2.81
C ARG A 545 -4.81 -7.16 3.54
N HIS A 546 -5.08 -5.86 3.40
CA HIS A 546 -4.37 -4.81 4.14
C HIS A 546 -4.66 -4.82 5.65
N LEU A 547 -5.89 -5.08 6.05
CA LEU A 547 -6.23 -5.22 7.46
C LEU A 547 -5.58 -6.47 8.06
N SER A 548 -5.48 -7.56 7.28
CA SER A 548 -4.75 -8.76 7.70
C SER A 548 -3.25 -8.55 7.81
N SER A 549 -2.64 -7.70 6.97
CA SER A 549 -1.21 -7.38 7.06
C SER A 549 -0.86 -6.53 8.27
N LEU A 550 -1.82 -5.71 8.74
CA LEU A 550 -1.76 -4.99 10.02
C LEU A 550 -2.01 -5.87 11.25
N GLU A 551 -2.36 -7.15 11.04
CA GLU A 551 -2.70 -8.13 12.08
C GLU A 551 -3.91 -7.72 12.92
N ILE A 552 -4.80 -6.85 12.42
CA ILE A 552 -6.05 -6.50 13.11
C ILE A 552 -6.93 -7.76 13.12
N THR A 553 -6.87 -8.52 14.22
CA THR A 553 -7.40 -9.87 14.32
C THR A 553 -8.91 -9.93 14.13
N GLU A 554 -9.37 -11.00 13.50
CA GLU A 554 -10.78 -11.39 13.46
C GLU A 554 -11.19 -11.88 14.85
N THR A 555 -11.85 -11.04 15.66
CA THR A 555 -12.52 -11.54 16.86
C THR A 555 -13.76 -12.38 16.52
N SER A 556 -14.26 -12.31 15.28
CA SER A 556 -15.40 -13.08 14.79
C SER A 556 -15.09 -13.67 13.42
N ALA A 557 -14.43 -14.83 13.42
CA ALA A 557 -14.27 -15.62 12.21
C ALA A 557 -15.66 -16.07 11.70
N ARG A 558 -16.02 -15.65 10.47
CA ARG A 558 -17.02 -16.28 9.55
C ARG A 558 -18.35 -15.56 9.24
N THR A 559 -18.42 -14.24 9.22
CA THR A 559 -19.48 -13.58 8.44
C THR A 559 -18.87 -12.58 7.47
N THR A 560 -18.35 -13.12 6.35
CA THR A 560 -18.37 -12.36 5.09
C THR A 560 -19.80 -11.88 4.91
N ALA A 561 -20.01 -10.57 5.05
CA ALA A 561 -21.28 -9.92 4.83
C ALA A 561 -21.92 -10.53 3.58
N ARG A 562 -23.17 -10.99 3.69
CA ARG A 562 -23.92 -11.36 2.48
C ARG A 562 -24.00 -10.07 1.67
N LEU A 563 -23.20 -10.00 0.62
CA LEU A 563 -23.16 -8.85 -0.28
C LEU A 563 -24.54 -8.74 -0.93
N SER A 564 -25.39 -7.94 -0.32
CA SER A 564 -26.61 -7.49 -0.96
C SER A 564 -26.16 -6.55 -2.08
N TYR A 565 -26.46 -6.91 -3.32
CA TYR A 565 -26.30 -6.00 -4.48
C TYR A 565 -27.23 -4.78 -4.40
N GLN A 566 -27.90 -4.58 -3.27
CA GLN A 566 -28.88 -3.53 -3.01
C GLN A 566 -28.40 -2.69 -1.84
N THR A 567 -28.57 -1.37 -1.99
CA THR A 567 -28.35 -0.40 -0.92
C THR A 567 -29.25 -0.74 0.28
N SER A 568 -28.63 -0.93 1.45
CA SER A 568 -29.29 -1.19 2.73
C SER A 568 -28.90 -0.11 3.73
N TYR A 569 -29.47 -0.13 4.93
CA TYR A 569 -29.03 0.76 6.02
C TYR A 569 -27.72 0.26 6.63
N VAL A 570 -26.87 1.20 7.07
CA VAL A 570 -25.60 0.87 7.75
C VAL A 570 -25.84 0.01 8.99
N THR A 571 -26.88 0.32 9.78
CA THR A 571 -27.29 -0.51 10.92
C THR A 571 -27.65 -1.94 10.51
N GLN A 572 -28.36 -2.13 9.38
CA GLN A 572 -28.71 -3.46 8.91
C GLN A 572 -27.45 -4.26 8.53
N MET A 573 -26.51 -3.63 7.83
CA MET A 573 -25.22 -4.26 7.50
C MET A 573 -24.44 -4.63 8.78
N PHE A 574 -24.40 -3.74 9.78
CA PHE A 574 -23.75 -4.01 11.06
C PHE A 574 -24.39 -5.19 11.82
N LEU A 575 -25.72 -5.32 11.77
CA LEU A 575 -26.47 -6.44 12.34
C LEU A 575 -26.24 -7.77 11.60
N GLU A 576 -25.99 -7.72 10.29
CA GLU A 576 -25.61 -8.90 9.49
C GLU A 576 -24.20 -9.40 9.83
N GLY A 577 -23.32 -8.51 10.31
CA GLY A 577 -21.95 -8.80 10.69
C GLY A 577 -21.73 -8.95 12.19
N VAL A 578 -20.63 -8.35 12.67
CA VAL A 578 -20.10 -8.51 14.05
C VAL A 578 -21.08 -7.99 15.10
N GLY A 579 -21.80 -6.90 14.81
CA GLY A 579 -22.74 -6.30 15.77
C GLY A 579 -23.86 -7.27 16.16
N GLY A 580 -24.46 -7.94 15.18
CA GLY A 580 -25.51 -8.92 15.48
C GLY A 580 -24.98 -10.15 16.24
N GLU A 581 -23.75 -10.59 15.95
CA GLU A 581 -23.12 -11.71 16.66
C GLU A 581 -22.87 -11.38 18.13
N GLN A 582 -22.27 -10.23 18.42
CA GLN A 582 -22.01 -9.80 19.79
C GLN A 582 -23.29 -9.60 20.61
N ILE A 583 -24.34 -9.03 20.02
CA ILE A 583 -25.63 -8.85 20.71
C ILE A 583 -26.25 -10.21 21.04
N ARG A 584 -26.24 -11.18 20.11
CA ARG A 584 -26.77 -12.53 20.37
C ARG A 584 -25.97 -13.25 21.47
N HIS A 585 -24.66 -13.01 21.55
CA HIS A 585 -23.85 -13.49 22.66
C HIS A 585 -24.23 -12.83 24.00
N ARG A 586 -24.39 -11.50 24.04
CA ARG A 586 -24.88 -10.79 25.23
C ARG A 586 -26.26 -11.27 25.68
N LEU A 587 -27.20 -11.48 24.76
CA LEU A 587 -28.52 -12.02 25.09
C LEU A 587 -28.48 -13.48 25.58
N THR A 588 -27.49 -14.25 25.11
CA THR A 588 -27.30 -15.63 25.61
C THR A 588 -26.81 -15.64 27.05
N SER A 589 -25.99 -14.67 27.47
CA SER A 589 -25.52 -14.59 28.86
C SER A 589 -26.57 -14.02 29.82
N ILE A 590 -27.47 -13.15 29.33
CA ILE A 590 -28.58 -12.61 30.10
C ILE A 590 -29.75 -13.60 30.20
N GLY A 591 -30.00 -14.36 29.12
CA GLY A 591 -31.13 -15.28 29.03
C GLY A 591 -30.99 -16.49 29.95
N ALA A 592 -32.03 -16.81 30.73
CA ALA A 592 -32.09 -17.97 31.63
C ALA A 592 -32.26 -19.33 30.89
N GLY A 593 -31.73 -19.47 29.66
CA GLY A 593 -31.76 -20.71 28.86
C GLY A 593 -33.06 -21.02 28.12
N GLY A 594 -34.04 -20.09 28.07
CA GLY A 594 -35.28 -20.23 27.31
C GLY A 594 -35.11 -20.07 25.78
N PRO A 595 -36.13 -20.44 24.97
CA PRO A 595 -36.16 -20.10 23.54
C PRO A 595 -36.28 -18.59 23.35
N ALA A 596 -35.72 -18.06 22.27
CA ALA A 596 -35.81 -16.63 21.95
C ALA A 596 -37.24 -16.26 21.51
N VAL A 597 -37.78 -15.17 22.07
CA VAL A 597 -39.15 -14.69 21.83
C VAL A 597 -39.11 -13.19 21.49
N TRP A 598 -39.81 -12.78 20.43
CA TRP A 598 -39.86 -11.37 20.00
C TRP A 598 -40.40 -10.43 21.08
N ARG A 599 -41.35 -10.89 21.89
CA ARG A 599 -41.97 -10.08 22.95
C ARG A 599 -40.96 -9.68 24.02
N ASP A 600 -40.11 -10.62 24.45
CA ASP A 600 -39.29 -10.47 25.65
C ASP A 600 -37.87 -10.01 25.30
N ASP A 601 -37.30 -10.52 24.20
CA ASP A 601 -35.89 -10.29 23.84
C ASP A 601 -35.65 -9.09 22.91
N LEU A 602 -36.69 -8.63 22.19
CA LEU A 602 -36.55 -7.54 21.22
C LEU A 602 -36.07 -6.24 21.87
N ARG A 603 -36.57 -5.91 23.05
CA ARG A 603 -36.17 -4.72 23.80
C ARG A 603 -34.68 -4.77 24.11
N GLU A 604 -34.22 -5.82 24.78
CA GLU A 604 -32.83 -5.97 25.17
C GLU A 604 -31.89 -6.03 23.95
N PHE A 605 -32.35 -6.61 22.84
CA PHE A 605 -31.61 -6.59 21.57
C PHE A 605 -31.40 -5.15 21.07
N ILE A 606 -32.47 -4.36 20.97
CA ILE A 606 -32.41 -2.99 20.45
C ILE A 606 -31.58 -2.09 21.39
N LEU A 607 -31.69 -2.28 22.70
CA LEU A 607 -30.90 -1.53 23.68
C LEU A 607 -29.41 -1.87 23.58
N SER A 608 -29.08 -3.16 23.44
CA SER A 608 -27.70 -3.62 23.22
C SER A 608 -27.12 -3.08 21.90
N LEU A 609 -27.94 -2.97 20.86
CA LEU A 609 -27.54 -2.33 19.59
C LEU A 609 -27.22 -0.84 19.77
N GLY A 610 -28.04 -0.12 20.56
CA GLY A 610 -27.78 1.27 20.90
C GLY A 610 -26.45 1.45 21.62
N LEU A 611 -26.13 0.55 22.55
CA LEU A 611 -24.87 0.55 23.29
C LEU A 611 -23.65 0.33 22.38
N LEU A 612 -23.70 -0.61 21.44
CA LEU A 612 -22.57 -0.89 20.52
C LEU A 612 -22.27 0.25 19.53
N ILE A 613 -23.24 1.13 19.25
CA ILE A 613 -23.10 2.29 18.37
C ILE A 613 -22.85 3.57 19.19
N TRP A 614 -23.05 3.53 20.51
CA TRP A 614 -22.99 4.71 21.39
C TRP A 614 -21.60 5.35 21.34
N PRO A 615 -21.49 6.66 21.00
CA PRO A 615 -20.20 7.27 20.74
C PRO A 615 -19.37 7.56 22.00
N ALA A 616 -19.99 7.62 23.18
CA ALA A 616 -19.32 7.83 24.47
C ALA A 616 -19.00 6.49 25.14
N THR A 617 -18.33 5.60 24.41
CA THR A 617 -17.85 4.30 24.90
C THR A 617 -16.37 4.13 24.52
N ASP A 618 -15.65 3.34 25.31
CA ASP A 618 -14.27 2.96 24.98
C ASP A 618 -14.20 1.98 23.81
N ASP A 619 -15.30 1.30 23.50
CA ASP A 619 -15.37 0.34 22.41
C ASP A 619 -15.36 0.99 21.03
N THR A 620 -14.53 0.48 20.14
CA THR A 620 -14.39 0.96 18.74
C THR A 620 -15.03 0.02 17.72
N ILE A 621 -15.92 -0.87 18.17
CA ILE A 621 -16.48 -1.96 17.35
C ILE A 621 -17.20 -1.42 16.09
N PHE A 622 -18.00 -0.38 16.23
CA PHE A 622 -18.75 0.20 15.12
C PHE A 622 -17.86 0.87 14.05
N PRO A 623 -16.96 1.83 14.37
CA PRO A 623 -16.05 2.40 13.38
C PRO A 623 -15.06 1.37 12.79
N GLU A 624 -14.60 0.41 13.59
CA GLU A 624 -13.77 -0.72 13.14
C GLU A 624 -14.51 -1.55 12.07
N TYR A 625 -15.79 -1.83 12.29
CA TYR A 625 -16.64 -2.52 11.33
C TYR A 625 -16.81 -1.74 10.01
N LEU A 626 -17.01 -0.42 10.07
CA LEU A 626 -17.14 0.41 8.87
C LEU A 626 -15.87 0.36 8.00
N VAL A 627 -14.68 0.37 8.62
CA VAL A 627 -13.41 0.19 7.90
C VAL A 627 -13.34 -1.18 7.24
N ARG A 628 -13.67 -2.26 7.98
CA ARG A 628 -13.67 -3.63 7.43
C ARG A 628 -14.63 -3.79 6.25
N ALA A 629 -15.82 -3.19 6.32
CA ALA A 629 -16.84 -3.27 5.28
C ALA A 629 -16.61 -2.30 4.09
N CYS A 630 -15.45 -1.63 4.03
CA CYS A 630 -15.11 -0.59 3.04
C CYS A 630 -16.10 0.58 3.00
N GLN A 631 -16.79 0.88 4.11
CA GLN A 631 -17.75 1.99 4.21
C GLN A 631 -17.06 3.31 4.59
N TYR A 632 -16.00 3.66 3.86
CA TYR A 632 -15.11 4.79 4.17
C TYR A 632 -15.77 6.16 4.11
N LEU A 633 -16.76 6.36 3.23
CA LEU A 633 -17.54 7.62 3.18
C LEU A 633 -18.41 7.79 4.42
N ARG A 634 -19.05 6.71 4.88
CA ARG A 634 -19.86 6.74 6.11
C ARG A 634 -19.00 6.90 7.35
N LEU A 635 -17.81 6.33 7.35
CA LEU A 635 -16.82 6.58 8.40
C LEU A 635 -16.39 8.05 8.45
N GLN A 636 -16.18 8.71 7.30
CA GLN A 636 -15.87 10.15 7.28
C GLN A 636 -17.00 10.98 7.87
N GLU A 637 -18.26 10.69 7.51
CA GLU A 637 -19.44 11.36 8.10
C GLU A 637 -19.54 11.11 9.61
N TYR A 638 -19.31 9.87 10.06
CA TYR A 638 -19.30 9.51 11.47
C TYR A 638 -18.25 10.31 12.26
N VAL A 639 -17.00 10.32 11.78
CA VAL A 639 -15.92 11.05 12.46
C VAL A 639 -16.18 12.56 12.41
N HIS A 640 -16.72 13.09 11.31
CA HIS A 640 -17.10 14.49 11.19
C HIS A 640 -18.14 14.92 12.24
N LEU A 641 -19.17 14.08 12.48
CA LEU A 641 -20.19 14.34 13.50
C LEU A 641 -19.62 14.36 14.93
N LEU A 642 -18.54 13.62 15.19
CA LEU A 642 -17.96 13.48 16.52
C LEU A 642 -16.80 14.44 16.81
N ALA A 643 -16.07 14.88 15.79
CA ALA A 643 -14.83 15.65 15.94
C ALA A 643 -14.93 16.92 16.82
N PRO A 644 -16.02 17.71 16.81
CA PRO A 644 -16.06 18.96 17.57
C PRO A 644 -16.22 18.82 19.10
N TRP A 645 -16.72 17.69 19.59
CA TRP A 645 -17.21 17.60 20.97
C TRP A 645 -16.86 16.28 21.68
N CYS A 646 -16.70 15.17 20.95
CA CYS A 646 -16.43 13.87 21.55
C CYS A 646 -14.93 13.72 21.80
N SER A 647 -14.53 13.53 23.06
CA SER A 647 -13.13 13.28 23.46
C SER A 647 -12.78 11.78 23.51
N TRP A 648 -13.76 10.90 23.41
CA TRP A 648 -13.54 9.45 23.45
C TRP A 648 -12.91 8.98 22.15
N ASN A 649 -11.94 8.06 22.24
CA ASN A 649 -11.33 7.40 21.08
C ASN A 649 -10.85 8.38 19.97
N GLU A 650 -10.27 9.53 20.34
CA GLU A 650 -9.78 10.53 19.38
C GLU A 650 -8.67 9.97 18.48
N GLY A 651 -7.71 9.24 19.05
CA GLY A 651 -6.60 8.63 18.32
C GLY A 651 -7.07 7.53 17.37
N SER A 652 -7.97 6.66 17.82
CA SER A 652 -8.54 5.58 17.02
C SER A 652 -9.40 6.14 15.89
N ARG A 653 -10.19 7.19 16.14
CA ARG A 653 -10.96 7.88 15.08
C ARG A 653 -10.03 8.52 14.06
N ALA A 654 -8.95 9.18 14.49
CA ALA A 654 -7.95 9.75 13.58
C ALA A 654 -7.27 8.66 12.75
N PHE A 655 -6.93 7.51 13.35
CA PHE A 655 -6.37 6.36 12.63
C PHE A 655 -7.33 5.81 11.57
N PHE A 656 -8.60 5.56 11.93
CA PHE A 656 -9.61 5.08 10.97
C PHE A 656 -9.88 6.10 9.86
N LEU A 657 -9.91 7.39 10.18
CA LEU A 657 -10.03 8.46 9.19
C LEU A 657 -8.80 8.52 8.27
N GLY A 658 -7.60 8.30 8.80
CA GLY A 658 -6.37 8.17 8.02
C GLY A 658 -6.43 7.02 7.01
N MET A 659 -6.94 5.86 7.43
CA MET A 659 -7.20 4.71 6.54
C MET A 659 -8.16 5.06 5.41
N SER A 660 -9.22 5.81 5.72
CA SER A 660 -10.19 6.31 4.73
C SER A 660 -9.53 7.20 3.68
N TYR A 661 -8.75 8.18 4.09
CA TYR A 661 -8.06 9.06 3.14
C TYR A 661 -7.00 8.32 2.31
N LEU A 662 -6.34 7.32 2.89
CA LEU A 662 -5.40 6.49 2.14
C LEU A 662 -6.10 5.68 1.04
N HIS A 663 -7.30 5.14 1.33
CA HIS A 663 -8.13 4.47 0.33
C HIS A 663 -8.54 5.40 -0.84
N PHE A 664 -8.76 6.69 -0.57
CA PHE A 664 -9.04 7.70 -1.60
C PHE A 664 -7.78 8.35 -2.22
N HIS A 665 -6.60 7.81 -1.95
CA HIS A 665 -5.30 8.34 -2.42
C HIS A 665 -4.97 9.77 -1.93
N GLU A 666 -5.61 10.26 -0.87
CA GLU A 666 -5.30 11.54 -0.22
C GLU A 666 -4.23 11.37 0.88
N SER A 667 -3.07 10.87 0.47
CA SER A 667 -2.06 10.32 1.37
C SER A 667 -1.41 11.32 2.33
N TYR A 668 -1.27 12.60 1.95
CA TYR A 668 -0.77 13.65 2.85
C TYR A 668 -1.69 13.95 4.04
N LYS A 669 -3.02 13.89 3.83
CA LYS A 669 -4.00 14.07 4.92
C LYS A 669 -3.99 12.86 5.85
N ALA A 670 -3.90 11.66 5.28
CA ALA A 670 -3.80 10.42 6.03
C ALA A 670 -2.60 10.43 6.99
N VAL A 671 -1.42 10.84 6.50
CA VAL A 671 -0.20 10.94 7.32
C VAL A 671 -0.35 11.87 8.52
N ARG A 672 -0.95 13.06 8.33
CA ARG A 672 -1.19 13.98 9.45
C ARG A 672 -2.05 13.33 10.53
N LEU A 673 -3.15 12.69 10.12
CA LEU A 673 -4.04 12.00 11.04
C LEU A 673 -3.39 10.79 11.72
N PHE A 674 -2.46 10.10 11.03
CA PHE A 674 -1.68 9.04 11.67
C PHE A 674 -0.73 9.57 12.74
N VAL A 675 -0.17 10.77 12.56
CA VAL A 675 0.64 11.45 13.60
C VAL A 675 -0.25 11.85 14.77
N ASP A 676 -1.40 12.46 14.52
CA ASP A 676 -2.37 12.83 15.57
C ASP A 676 -2.82 11.59 16.37
N ALA A 677 -3.06 10.47 15.68
CA ALA A 677 -3.40 9.20 16.30
C ALA A 677 -2.30 8.61 17.21
N SER A 678 -1.04 9.01 17.02
CA SER A 678 0.08 8.50 17.83
C SER A 678 0.02 8.94 19.30
N ASP A 679 -0.68 10.03 19.59
CA ASP A 679 -0.80 10.55 20.95
C ASP A 679 -1.80 9.71 21.78
N GLY A 680 -2.78 9.09 21.14
CA GLY A 680 -3.79 8.22 21.77
C GLY A 680 -3.37 6.76 21.99
N VAL A 681 -2.16 6.36 21.58
CA VAL A 681 -1.72 4.95 21.60
C VAL A 681 -1.65 4.36 23.01
N ALA A 682 -1.31 5.17 24.01
CA ALA A 682 -1.20 4.72 25.40
C ALA A 682 -2.52 4.77 26.18
N THR A 683 -3.49 5.58 25.73
CA THR A 683 -4.76 5.78 26.42
C THR A 683 -5.85 4.85 25.90
N GLU A 684 -5.83 4.52 24.61
CA GLU A 684 -6.94 3.84 23.95
C GLU A 684 -6.68 2.32 23.80
N THR A 685 -7.71 1.53 24.11
CA THR A 685 -7.67 0.05 24.10
C THR A 685 -7.47 -0.52 22.70
N PHE A 686 -8.07 0.09 21.67
CA PHE A 686 -7.93 -0.38 20.29
C PHE A 686 -6.49 -0.29 19.79
N LEU A 687 -5.83 0.85 19.96
CA LEU A 687 -4.46 1.07 19.46
C LEU A 687 -3.45 0.22 20.22
N SER A 688 -3.58 0.12 21.54
CA SER A 688 -2.66 -0.65 22.39
C SER A 688 -2.86 -2.17 22.26
N GLN A 689 -4.09 -2.67 22.44
CA GLN A 689 -4.34 -4.11 22.55
C GLN A 689 -4.65 -4.77 21.21
N LYS A 690 -5.48 -4.17 20.35
CA LYS A 690 -5.89 -4.78 19.07
C LYS A 690 -4.91 -4.51 17.93
N LEU A 691 -4.41 -3.28 17.81
CA LEU A 691 -3.48 -2.91 16.73
C LEU A 691 -2.05 -3.34 17.06
N LEU A 692 -1.50 -3.00 18.23
CA LEU A 692 -0.10 -3.33 18.54
C LEU A 692 0.11 -4.75 19.07
N GLN A 693 -0.85 -5.32 19.82
CA GLN A 693 -0.79 -6.67 20.38
C GLN A 693 0.48 -6.90 21.23
N THR A 694 0.81 -5.93 22.09
CA THR A 694 2.04 -5.94 22.90
C THR A 694 1.74 -5.64 24.36
N ASP A 695 2.44 -6.33 25.27
CA ASP A 695 2.39 -6.11 26.72
C ASP A 695 3.31 -4.96 27.21
N GLU A 696 3.92 -4.22 26.28
CA GLU A 696 4.84 -3.12 26.58
C GLU A 696 4.09 -1.91 27.17
N ALA A 697 4.57 -1.37 28.29
CA ALA A 697 3.91 -0.26 29.00
C ALA A 697 4.53 1.12 28.70
N ASP A 698 5.71 1.16 28.06
CA ASP A 698 6.44 2.40 27.82
C ASP A 698 5.82 3.21 26.65
N HIS A 699 5.37 4.43 26.94
CA HIS A 699 4.69 5.30 25.96
C HIS A 699 5.50 5.53 24.67
N TYR A 700 6.79 5.86 24.77
CA TYR A 700 7.63 6.14 23.60
C TYR A 700 7.92 4.90 22.74
N LYS A 701 8.02 3.71 23.37
CA LYS A 701 8.18 2.44 22.66
C LYS A 701 6.91 2.05 21.94
N LEU A 702 5.76 2.22 22.58
CA LEU A 702 4.45 2.00 21.96
C LEU A 702 4.24 2.90 20.74
N GLN A 703 4.60 4.19 20.84
CA GLN A 703 4.58 5.10 19.69
C GLN A 703 5.50 4.62 18.57
N THR A 704 6.73 4.21 18.88
CA THR A 704 7.68 3.70 17.89
C THR A 704 7.16 2.45 17.16
N LEU A 705 6.54 1.51 17.89
CA LEU A 705 5.91 0.33 17.31
C LEU A 705 4.71 0.69 16.43
N TYR A 706 3.91 1.68 16.85
CA TYR A 706 2.79 2.20 16.06
C TYR A 706 3.28 2.80 14.73
N TYR A 707 4.31 3.65 14.77
CA TYR A 707 4.91 4.21 13.56
C TYR A 707 5.43 3.11 12.63
N LEU A 708 6.04 2.04 13.15
CA LEU A 708 6.47 0.91 12.33
C LEU A 708 5.30 0.21 11.62
N LYS A 709 4.15 0.05 12.29
CA LYS A 709 2.93 -0.50 11.65
C LYS A 709 2.39 0.44 10.57
N VAL A 710 2.33 1.75 10.83
CA VAL A 710 1.89 2.73 9.82
C VAL A 710 2.86 2.81 8.64
N ILE A 711 4.17 2.73 8.87
CA ILE A 711 5.17 2.69 7.79
C ILE A 711 4.97 1.45 6.91
N ARG A 712 4.74 0.28 7.51
CA ARG A 712 4.44 -0.94 6.74
C ARG A 712 3.20 -0.76 5.85
N LEU A 713 2.17 -0.09 6.36
CA LEU A 713 0.98 0.24 5.59
C LEU A 713 1.28 1.18 4.43
N LEU A 714 2.09 2.23 4.63
CA LEU A 714 2.49 3.13 3.54
C LEU A 714 3.41 2.45 2.51
N GLU A 715 4.23 1.48 2.93
CA GLU A 715 5.04 0.63 2.04
C GLU A 715 4.15 -0.24 1.14
N GLU A 716 3.04 -0.77 1.65
CA GLU A 716 2.08 -1.56 0.86
C GLU A 716 1.31 -0.74 -0.19
N HIS A 717 1.21 0.58 0.02
CA HIS A 717 0.64 1.53 -0.93
C HIS A 717 1.67 2.17 -1.87
N ASP A 718 2.95 1.74 -1.81
CA ASP A 718 4.06 2.25 -2.63
C ASP A 718 4.28 3.77 -2.55
N LEU A 719 4.22 4.36 -1.33
CA LEU A 719 4.38 5.81 -1.10
C LEU A 719 5.70 6.17 -0.37
N PRO A 720 6.86 6.21 -1.06
CA PRO A 720 8.17 6.35 -0.42
C PRO A 720 8.39 7.70 0.28
N ASP A 721 7.90 8.82 -0.28
CA ASP A 721 8.06 10.17 0.30
C ASP A 721 7.44 10.26 1.70
N LEU A 722 6.26 9.65 1.86
CA LEU A 722 5.51 9.69 3.10
C LEU A 722 6.07 8.74 4.15
N VAL A 723 6.57 7.58 3.72
CA VAL A 723 7.31 6.66 4.61
C VAL A 723 8.49 7.39 5.27
N ILE A 724 9.22 8.21 4.51
CA ILE A 724 10.33 9.00 5.07
C ILE A 724 9.82 9.97 6.13
N THR A 725 8.76 10.74 5.85
CA THR A 725 8.22 11.70 6.81
C THR A 725 7.78 11.03 8.12
N MET A 726 7.09 9.89 8.03
CA MET A 726 6.65 9.13 9.20
C MET A 726 7.82 8.51 9.96
N ALA A 727 8.82 7.98 9.25
CA ALA A 727 10.00 7.41 9.86
C ALA A 727 10.88 8.47 10.53
N THR A 728 11.00 9.67 9.97
CA THR A 728 11.69 10.79 10.62
C THR A 728 10.97 11.27 11.88
N GLU A 729 9.63 11.29 11.85
CA GLU A 729 8.84 11.65 13.03
C GLU A 729 8.98 10.60 14.14
N ALA A 730 8.95 9.32 13.77
CA ALA A 730 9.24 8.21 14.67
C ALA A 730 10.64 8.32 15.31
N ILE A 731 11.66 8.66 14.51
CA ILE A 731 13.04 8.85 15.00
C ILE A 731 13.12 10.03 15.99
N ASN A 732 12.37 11.11 15.77
CA ASN A 732 12.34 12.26 16.67
C ASN A 732 11.69 11.93 18.01
N LYS A 733 10.70 11.02 18.03
CA LYS A 733 9.98 10.59 19.24
C LYS A 733 10.62 9.40 19.96
N ALA A 734 11.45 8.59 19.29
CA ALA A 734 12.08 7.40 19.85
C ALA A 734 13.22 7.70 20.84
N GLU A 735 13.43 6.80 21.82
CA GLU A 735 14.57 6.89 22.72
C GLU A 735 15.86 6.37 22.06
N LYS A 736 17.02 6.83 22.54
CA LYS A 736 18.32 6.50 21.92
C LYS A 736 18.72 5.03 22.05
N ASP A 737 18.15 4.31 23.01
CA ASP A 737 18.45 2.91 23.32
C ASP A 737 17.48 1.93 22.62
N ASP A 738 16.52 2.41 21.83
CA ASP A 738 15.52 1.54 21.20
C ASP A 738 16.12 0.68 20.06
N PRO A 739 15.91 -0.65 20.07
CA PRO A 739 16.43 -1.54 19.02
C PRO A 739 15.81 -1.23 17.65
N ASN A 740 14.60 -0.69 17.65
CA ASN A 740 13.82 -0.33 16.46
C ASN A 740 14.37 0.90 15.71
N LEU A 741 15.19 1.73 16.36
CA LEU A 741 15.81 2.90 15.73
C LEU A 741 16.68 2.50 14.52
N SER A 742 17.40 1.38 14.65
CA SER A 742 18.21 0.83 13.55
C SER A 742 17.36 0.39 12.35
N THR A 743 16.15 -0.11 12.59
CA THR A 743 15.20 -0.53 11.55
C THR A 743 14.62 0.70 10.84
N LEU A 744 14.21 1.72 11.61
CA LEU A 744 13.69 2.98 11.06
C LEU A 744 14.72 3.68 10.18
N GLN A 745 15.97 3.82 10.64
CA GLN A 745 17.05 4.42 9.85
C GLN A 745 17.34 3.64 8.57
N SER A 746 17.24 2.30 8.61
CA SER A 746 17.41 1.46 7.41
C SER A 746 16.27 1.65 6.40
N LYS A 747 15.02 1.84 6.88
CA LYS A 747 13.86 2.16 6.02
C LYS A 747 13.99 3.56 5.41
N VAL A 748 14.36 4.57 6.21
CA VAL A 748 14.65 5.93 5.72
C VAL A 748 15.72 5.91 4.64
N PHE A 749 16.82 5.17 4.85
CA PHE A 749 17.87 4.97 3.87
C PHE A 749 17.34 4.37 2.56
N LYS A 750 16.57 3.26 2.65
CA LYS A 750 16.05 2.56 1.47
C LYS A 750 15.16 3.47 0.62
N HIS A 751 14.23 4.20 1.24
CA HIS A 751 13.29 5.05 0.50
C HIS A 751 13.93 6.34 -0.03
N HIS A 752 14.87 6.97 0.69
CA HIS A 752 15.65 8.07 0.11
C HIS A 752 16.50 7.61 -1.08
N LEU A 753 17.00 6.37 -1.04
CA LEU A 753 17.72 5.77 -2.15
C LEU A 753 16.79 5.54 -3.34
N GLU A 754 15.57 5.05 -3.14
CA GLU A 754 14.55 4.90 -4.19
C GLU A 754 14.24 6.24 -4.87
N LEU A 755 14.04 7.31 -4.09
CA LEU A 755 13.75 8.67 -4.57
C LEU A 755 14.95 9.40 -5.23
N GLY A 756 16.18 8.93 -5.00
CA GLY A 756 17.39 9.56 -5.55
C GLY A 756 17.95 10.71 -4.73
N HIS A 757 17.52 10.88 -3.48
CA HIS A 757 18.09 11.85 -2.54
C HIS A 757 19.40 11.33 -1.93
N ASN A 758 20.46 11.30 -2.74
CA ASN A 758 21.73 10.63 -2.42
C ASN A 758 22.39 11.13 -1.11
N GLN A 759 22.38 12.45 -0.86
CA GLN A 759 22.98 13.04 0.35
C GLN A 759 22.19 12.69 1.62
N GLN A 760 20.85 12.72 1.54
CA GLN A 760 19.98 12.40 2.67
C GLN A 760 20.06 10.90 3.01
N ALA A 761 20.07 10.03 2.00
CA ALA A 761 20.31 8.59 2.18
C ALA A 761 21.66 8.33 2.87
N PHE A 762 22.72 9.04 2.46
CA PHE A 762 24.03 8.92 3.10
C PHE A 762 24.01 9.32 4.59
N HIS A 763 23.36 10.43 4.93
CA HIS A 763 23.20 10.84 6.32
C HIS A 763 22.41 9.82 7.16
N ALA A 764 21.31 9.29 6.63
CA ALA A 764 20.51 8.25 7.30
C ALA A 764 21.33 6.98 7.57
N MET A 765 22.17 6.56 6.62
CA MET A 765 23.08 5.44 6.79
C MET A 765 24.10 5.68 7.92
N MET A 766 24.75 6.86 7.93
CA MET A 766 25.76 7.18 8.95
C MET A 766 25.17 7.25 10.37
N ASN A 767 23.93 7.73 10.49
CA ASN A 767 23.20 7.87 11.75
C ASN A 767 22.65 6.56 12.34
N ASN A 768 22.72 5.44 11.60
CA ASN A 768 22.26 4.15 12.11
C ASN A 768 23.10 3.74 13.36
N PRO A 769 22.53 3.22 14.45
CA PRO A 769 23.34 2.74 15.58
C PRO A 769 24.03 1.39 15.30
N ASP A 770 23.50 0.56 14.40
CA ASP A 770 24.01 -0.78 14.13
C ASP A 770 25.09 -0.80 13.03
N SER A 771 26.27 -1.34 13.36
CA SER A 771 27.39 -1.46 12.44
C SER A 771 27.13 -2.46 11.31
N GLU A 772 26.38 -3.55 11.53
CA GLU A 772 26.13 -4.56 10.49
C GLU A 772 25.17 -4.05 9.43
N ARG A 773 24.04 -3.47 9.86
CA ARG A 773 23.06 -2.81 8.97
C ARG A 773 23.68 -1.66 8.18
N LYS A 774 24.64 -0.92 8.75
CA LYS A 774 25.41 0.09 7.99
C LYS A 774 26.13 -0.51 6.78
N LYS A 775 26.78 -1.66 6.92
CA LYS A 775 27.54 -2.27 5.82
C LYS A 775 26.62 -2.73 4.69
N ASP A 776 25.45 -3.26 5.05
CA ASP A 776 24.47 -3.70 4.06
C ASP A 776 23.81 -2.53 3.33
N CYS A 777 23.45 -1.47 4.07
CA CYS A 777 23.01 -0.21 3.46
C CYS A 777 24.10 0.35 2.54
N LEU A 778 25.36 0.36 2.97
CA LEU A 778 26.50 0.83 2.18
C LEU A 778 26.68 0.02 0.88
N ARG A 779 26.58 -1.31 0.97
CA ARG A 779 26.63 -2.19 -0.21
C ARG A 779 25.53 -1.82 -1.19
N GLN A 780 24.29 -1.63 -0.74
CA GLN A 780 23.18 -1.26 -1.61
C GLN A 780 23.36 0.15 -2.19
N PHE A 781 23.80 1.11 -1.39
CA PHE A 781 24.06 2.50 -1.78
C PHE A 781 25.05 2.60 -2.94
N LEU A 782 26.22 1.95 -2.78
CA LEU A 782 27.28 1.96 -3.78
C LEU A 782 26.82 1.36 -5.11
N VAL A 783 25.99 0.31 -5.07
CA VAL A 783 25.50 -0.37 -6.27
C VAL A 783 24.52 0.50 -7.03
N VAL A 784 23.50 1.02 -6.34
CA VAL A 784 22.47 1.86 -6.97
C VAL A 784 23.10 3.15 -7.54
N LEU A 785 24.07 3.76 -6.85
CA LEU A 785 24.74 4.95 -7.36
C LEU A 785 25.65 4.66 -8.56
N CYS A 786 26.31 3.50 -8.59
CA CYS A 786 27.10 3.08 -9.76
C CYS A 786 26.19 2.81 -10.97
N GLU A 787 25.03 2.18 -10.77
CA GLU A 787 24.04 1.93 -11.83
C GLU A 787 23.41 3.23 -12.36
N ARG A 788 23.18 4.22 -11.48
CA ARG A 788 22.66 5.54 -11.87
C ARG A 788 23.72 6.46 -12.50
N GLY A 789 25.01 6.14 -12.39
CA GLY A 789 26.11 6.92 -12.96
C GLY A 789 26.47 8.20 -12.19
N HIS A 790 26.00 8.37 -10.95
CA HIS A 790 26.33 9.52 -10.07
C HIS A 790 27.72 9.35 -9.43
N LEU A 791 28.76 9.24 -10.25
CA LEU A 791 30.12 8.91 -9.82
C LEU A 791 30.83 10.06 -9.09
N ALA A 792 30.47 11.31 -9.39
CA ALA A 792 31.07 12.49 -8.75
C ALA A 792 30.67 12.57 -7.26
N ASP A 793 29.40 12.31 -6.96
CA ASP A 793 28.88 12.32 -5.59
C ASP A 793 29.61 11.29 -4.73
N LEU A 794 29.80 10.06 -5.24
CA LEU A 794 30.54 8.98 -4.55
C LEU A 794 31.98 9.36 -4.18
N VAL A 795 32.67 10.14 -5.02
CA VAL A 795 34.05 10.55 -4.76
C VAL A 795 34.10 11.69 -3.74
N SER A 796 33.09 12.54 -3.73
CA SER A 796 33.01 13.72 -2.85
C SER A 796 32.56 13.42 -1.41
N LEU A 797 31.90 12.28 -1.16
CA LEU A 797 31.34 11.94 0.14
C LEU A 797 32.41 11.44 1.14
N ASP A 798 32.28 11.87 2.40
CA ASP A 798 33.19 11.53 3.48
C ASP A 798 32.68 10.34 4.30
N TYR A 799 33.22 9.14 4.04
CA TYR A 799 32.77 7.87 4.63
C TYR A 799 33.31 7.57 6.05
N GLN A 800 34.18 8.43 6.61
CA GLN A 800 34.76 8.30 7.95
C GLN A 800 35.30 6.89 8.25
N GLU A 801 34.70 6.15 9.20
CA GLU A 801 35.13 4.80 9.61
C GLU A 801 34.84 3.72 8.55
N LEU A 802 33.98 4.00 7.57
CA LEU A 802 33.58 3.04 6.54
C LEU A 802 34.45 3.08 5.27
N GLU A 803 35.49 3.91 5.24
CA GLU A 803 36.34 4.10 4.04
C GLU A 803 37.03 2.81 3.58
N GLU A 804 37.53 2.00 4.53
CA GLU A 804 38.14 0.71 4.20
C GLU A 804 37.12 -0.27 3.62
N GLU A 805 35.87 -0.20 4.08
CA GLU A 805 34.79 -1.05 3.59
C GLU A 805 34.31 -0.63 2.20
N VAL A 806 34.21 0.68 1.93
CA VAL A 806 33.92 1.21 0.59
C VAL A 806 34.94 0.70 -0.42
N VAL A 807 36.23 0.85 -0.09
CA VAL A 807 37.32 0.39 -0.96
C VAL A 807 37.23 -1.13 -1.15
N CYS A 808 36.99 -1.89 -0.09
CA CYS A 808 36.84 -3.35 -0.18
C CYS A 808 35.66 -3.77 -1.08
N ILE A 809 34.49 -3.15 -0.92
CA ILE A 809 33.29 -3.43 -1.73
C ILE A 809 33.53 -3.09 -3.19
N LEU A 810 34.06 -1.90 -3.48
CA LEU A 810 34.35 -1.45 -4.84
C LEU A 810 35.44 -2.30 -5.50
N GLU A 811 36.51 -2.67 -4.77
CA GLU A 811 37.54 -3.59 -5.30
C GLU A 811 36.96 -4.97 -5.62
N ASN A 812 36.11 -5.53 -4.74
CA ASN A 812 35.50 -6.84 -4.96
C ASN A 812 34.53 -6.82 -6.16
N ARG A 813 33.74 -5.75 -6.29
CA ARG A 813 32.86 -5.52 -7.47
C ARG A 813 33.68 -5.31 -8.74
N ALA A 814 34.74 -4.51 -8.67
CA ALA A 814 35.64 -4.27 -9.80
C ALA A 814 36.34 -5.55 -10.28
N ARG A 815 36.56 -6.55 -9.41
CA ARG A 815 37.12 -7.86 -9.77
C ARG A 815 36.08 -8.87 -10.27
N SER A 816 34.81 -8.74 -9.86
CA SER A 816 33.76 -9.70 -10.19
C SER A 816 32.93 -9.32 -11.42
N VAL A 817 32.82 -8.03 -11.74
CA VAL A 817 32.00 -7.52 -12.84
C VAL A 817 32.82 -7.43 -14.14
N ASP A 818 32.16 -7.63 -15.29
CA ASP A 818 32.77 -7.48 -16.62
C ASP A 818 33.25 -6.05 -16.88
N LEU A 819 34.47 -5.91 -17.41
CA LEU A 819 35.15 -4.61 -17.57
C LEU A 819 34.41 -3.56 -18.41
N PHE A 820 33.45 -3.95 -19.26
CA PHE A 820 32.73 -3.04 -20.16
C PHE A 820 31.35 -2.62 -19.68
N THR A 821 30.85 -3.17 -18.57
CA THR A 821 29.51 -2.86 -18.06
C THR A 821 29.50 -1.59 -17.21
N HIS A 822 30.35 -1.55 -16.18
CA HIS A 822 30.52 -0.40 -15.29
C HIS A 822 32.01 -0.16 -15.01
N ASP A 823 32.43 1.10 -15.13
CA ASP A 823 33.82 1.53 -15.02
C ASP A 823 34.31 1.69 -13.56
N TYR A 824 34.14 0.65 -12.73
CA TYR A 824 34.53 0.67 -11.31
C TYR A 824 36.01 1.01 -11.10
N TYR A 825 36.89 0.58 -12.00
CA TYR A 825 38.31 0.92 -11.93
C TYR A 825 38.58 2.41 -12.17
N SER A 826 37.82 3.05 -13.07
CA SER A 826 37.91 4.50 -13.28
C SER A 826 37.42 5.26 -12.05
N LEU A 827 36.31 4.81 -11.44
CA LEU A 827 35.77 5.37 -10.19
C LEU A 827 36.77 5.26 -9.04
N LEU A 828 37.32 4.06 -8.82
CA LEU A 828 38.34 3.81 -7.80
C LEU A 828 39.57 4.70 -8.03
N TYR A 829 40.01 4.84 -9.27
CA TYR A 829 41.13 5.73 -9.59
C TYR A 829 40.81 7.19 -9.26
N SER A 830 39.66 7.72 -9.66
CA SER A 830 39.25 9.08 -9.29
C SER A 830 39.13 9.27 -7.78
N TYR A 831 38.64 8.26 -7.06
CA TYR A 831 38.52 8.27 -5.60
C TYR A 831 39.89 8.42 -4.91
N PHE A 832 40.88 7.63 -5.32
CA PHE A 832 42.23 7.73 -4.74
C PHE A 832 42.98 8.98 -5.17
N ILE A 833 42.74 9.51 -6.38
CA ILE A 833 43.33 10.79 -6.79
C ILE A 833 42.78 11.94 -5.96
N TYR A 834 41.46 11.98 -5.71
CA TYR A 834 40.82 13.02 -4.91
C TYR A 834 41.35 13.06 -3.47
N ARG A 835 41.64 11.90 -2.88
CA ARG A 835 42.18 11.74 -1.52
C ARG A 835 43.72 11.78 -1.46
N GLU A 836 44.38 12.14 -2.55
CA GLU A 836 45.84 12.22 -2.68
C GLU A 836 46.60 10.90 -2.43
N ASP A 837 45.90 9.77 -2.50
CA ASP A 837 46.41 8.41 -2.29
C ASP A 837 46.99 7.83 -3.60
N TYR A 838 47.96 8.53 -4.19
CA TYR A 838 48.49 8.26 -5.54
C TYR A 838 49.04 6.84 -5.73
N ARG A 839 49.56 6.23 -4.67
CA ARG A 839 50.09 4.87 -4.72
C ARG A 839 49.01 3.81 -4.91
N LYS A 840 47.87 3.95 -4.22
CA LYS A 840 46.72 3.05 -4.38
C LYS A 840 46.06 3.29 -5.75
N ALA A 841 45.96 4.55 -6.19
CA ALA A 841 45.48 4.89 -7.53
C ALA A 841 46.30 4.17 -8.63
N GLY A 842 47.63 4.22 -8.54
CA GLY A 842 48.53 3.54 -9.47
C GLY A 842 48.35 2.02 -9.49
N ARG A 843 48.19 1.40 -8.29
CA ARG A 843 47.95 -0.04 -8.15
C ARG A 843 46.67 -0.49 -8.87
N ILE A 844 45.59 0.27 -8.74
CA ILE A 844 44.28 -0.12 -9.30
C ILE A 844 44.26 0.01 -10.82
N MET A 845 44.85 1.07 -11.37
CA MET A 845 44.98 1.17 -12.83
C MET A 845 45.93 0.11 -13.41
N PHE A 846 46.96 -0.28 -12.66
CA PHE A 846 47.80 -1.40 -13.05
C PHE A 846 47.03 -2.73 -13.04
N GLU A 847 46.20 -2.98 -12.03
CA GLU A 847 45.32 -4.14 -11.93
C GLU A 847 44.32 -4.17 -13.09
N ARG A 848 43.69 -3.04 -13.45
CA ARG A 848 42.82 -2.92 -14.63
C ARG A 848 43.56 -3.29 -15.91
N GLY A 849 44.77 -2.77 -16.10
CA GLY A 849 45.61 -3.07 -17.26
C GLY A 849 45.97 -4.56 -17.36
N LEU A 850 46.27 -5.20 -16.22
CA LEU A 850 46.53 -6.65 -16.17
C LEU A 850 45.27 -7.46 -16.53
N ARG A 851 44.11 -7.07 -16.00
CA ARG A 851 42.84 -7.75 -16.26
C ARG A 851 42.40 -7.61 -17.72
N LEU A 852 42.55 -6.42 -18.31
CA LEU A 852 42.34 -6.17 -19.75
C LEU A 852 43.20 -7.10 -20.61
N SER A 853 44.46 -7.34 -20.22
CA SER A 853 45.37 -8.22 -20.98
C SER A 853 44.97 -9.70 -20.96
N GLN A 854 44.18 -10.13 -19.98
CA GLN A 854 43.78 -11.52 -19.78
C GLN A 854 42.39 -11.82 -20.33
N GLU A 855 41.44 -10.92 -20.08
CA GLU A 855 40.01 -11.16 -20.35
C GLU A 855 39.57 -10.66 -21.73
N VAL A 856 40.22 -9.63 -22.29
CA VAL A 856 39.77 -8.96 -23.52
C VAL A 856 40.88 -8.88 -24.56
N SER A 857 40.73 -9.63 -25.64
CA SER A 857 41.60 -9.53 -26.81
C SER A 857 41.09 -8.49 -27.80
N GLY A 858 41.98 -7.65 -28.35
CA GLY A 858 41.62 -6.67 -29.38
C GLY A 858 42.43 -5.37 -29.33
N LEU A 859 42.33 -4.59 -30.42
CA LEU A 859 43.07 -3.32 -30.55
C LEU A 859 42.62 -2.28 -29.51
N LYS A 860 41.31 -2.18 -29.25
CA LYS A 860 40.76 -1.22 -28.27
C LYS A 860 41.22 -1.55 -26.84
N SER A 861 41.27 -2.83 -26.46
CA SER A 861 41.73 -3.22 -25.12
C SER A 861 43.23 -2.99 -24.95
N LEU A 862 44.05 -3.22 -25.99
CA LEU A 862 45.48 -2.88 -26.00
C LEU A 862 45.72 -1.36 -25.84
N GLN A 863 44.94 -0.53 -26.52
CA GLN A 863 45.01 0.94 -26.36
C GLN A 863 44.63 1.37 -24.94
N GLN A 864 43.57 0.81 -24.37
CA GLN A 864 43.16 1.08 -22.99
C GLN A 864 44.19 0.56 -21.98
N GLN A 865 44.82 -0.59 -22.24
CA GLN A 865 45.91 -1.11 -21.43
C GLN A 865 47.10 -0.13 -21.39
N ALA A 866 47.45 0.46 -22.53
CA ALA A 866 48.51 1.46 -22.60
C ALA A 866 48.17 2.72 -21.81
N GLN A 867 46.92 3.18 -21.90
CA GLN A 867 46.42 4.29 -21.08
C GLN A 867 46.46 3.98 -19.58
N CYS A 868 46.10 2.75 -19.18
CA CYS A 868 46.18 2.31 -17.79
C CYS A 868 47.62 2.35 -17.28
N TYR A 869 48.58 1.78 -18.01
CA TYR A 869 50.00 1.80 -17.60
C TYR A 869 50.60 3.22 -17.57
N LEU A 870 50.22 4.08 -18.51
CA LEU A 870 50.59 5.51 -18.47
C LEU A 870 50.04 6.20 -17.23
N SER A 871 48.77 5.96 -16.89
CA SER A 871 48.16 6.54 -15.70
C SER A 871 48.87 6.05 -14.42
N THR A 872 49.23 4.76 -14.35
CA THR A 872 50.04 4.20 -13.26
C THR A 872 51.40 4.89 -13.16
N LEU A 873 52.14 5.02 -14.26
CA LEU A 873 53.45 5.70 -14.30
C LEU A 873 53.34 7.14 -13.82
N ASN A 874 52.34 7.87 -14.30
CA ASN A 874 52.10 9.26 -13.90
C ASN A 874 51.81 9.36 -12.40
N THR A 875 50.94 8.49 -11.85
CA THR A 875 50.65 8.50 -10.41
C THR A 875 51.84 8.13 -9.53
N LEU A 876 52.65 7.16 -9.94
CA LEU A 876 53.85 6.77 -9.18
C LEU A 876 54.94 7.83 -9.22
N ARG A 877 55.04 8.63 -10.28
CA ARG A 877 55.96 9.78 -10.35
C ARG A 877 55.58 10.90 -9.39
N LEU A 878 54.31 10.99 -9.00
CA LEU A 878 53.83 11.94 -7.97
C LEU A 878 54.17 11.46 -6.55
N VAL A 879 54.40 10.16 -6.37
CA VAL A 879 54.83 9.58 -5.10
C VAL A 879 56.34 9.83 -4.91
N LYS A 880 56.77 10.08 -3.67
CA LYS A 880 58.20 10.15 -3.32
C LYS A 880 58.92 8.89 -3.82
N SER A 881 60.12 9.07 -4.38
CA SER A 881 60.90 8.00 -5.02
C SER A 881 61.10 6.75 -4.15
N GLU A 882 61.13 6.89 -2.83
CA GLU A 882 61.29 5.78 -1.87
C GLU A 882 60.07 4.84 -1.79
N TYR A 883 58.88 5.32 -2.16
CA TYR A 883 57.62 4.59 -2.06
C TYR A 883 56.98 4.30 -3.42
N ALA A 884 57.68 4.59 -4.52
CA ALA A 884 57.21 4.46 -5.90
C ALA A 884 57.28 2.99 -6.41
N TRP A 885 56.54 2.10 -5.74
CA TRP A 885 56.48 0.67 -6.07
C TRP A 885 55.08 0.08 -5.91
N ILE A 886 54.78 -0.95 -6.73
CA ILE A 886 53.50 -1.67 -6.74
C ILE A 886 53.74 -3.17 -6.60
N ILE A 887 52.80 -3.89 -5.98
CA ILE A 887 52.82 -5.35 -5.89
C ILE A 887 52.02 -5.91 -7.06
N LYS A 888 52.65 -6.77 -7.87
CA LYS A 888 51.95 -7.51 -8.93
C LYS A 888 51.16 -8.67 -8.33
N PRO A 889 49.83 -8.74 -8.50
CA PRO A 889 49.07 -9.94 -8.15
C PRO A 889 49.40 -11.05 -9.15
N GLN A 890 50.06 -12.12 -8.69
CA GLN A 890 50.30 -13.30 -9.55
C GLN A 890 49.07 -14.21 -9.56
N VAL A 891 48.41 -14.31 -10.72
CA VAL A 891 47.45 -15.37 -11.03
C VAL A 891 48.24 -16.52 -11.65
N LYS A 892 48.28 -17.69 -11.00
CA LYS A 892 48.83 -18.88 -11.65
C LYS A 892 47.94 -19.21 -12.86
N PRO A 893 48.47 -19.38 -14.08
CA PRO A 893 47.73 -20.05 -15.12
C PRO A 893 47.50 -21.49 -14.65
N THR A 894 46.24 -21.86 -14.45
CA THR A 894 45.82 -23.23 -14.18
C THR A 894 46.25 -24.08 -15.37
N GLN A 895 47.40 -24.75 -15.26
CA GLN A 895 47.80 -25.73 -16.27
C GLN A 895 46.81 -26.90 -16.19
N LEU A 896 46.10 -27.11 -17.31
CA LEU A 896 45.14 -28.17 -17.60
C LEU A 896 45.79 -29.57 -17.69
N LYS A 897 46.49 -30.01 -16.65
CA LYS A 897 46.93 -31.40 -16.49
C LYS A 897 46.79 -31.78 -15.02
N ASP A 898 45.57 -32.18 -14.63
CA ASP A 898 45.26 -33.12 -13.54
C ASP A 898 43.72 -33.24 -13.43
N ALA A 899 43.08 -33.66 -14.53
CA ALA A 899 41.62 -33.83 -14.61
C ALA A 899 41.15 -35.28 -14.34
N ALA A 900 41.98 -36.14 -13.73
CA ALA A 900 41.67 -37.57 -13.63
C ALA A 900 41.25 -38.07 -12.23
N ASP A 901 41.63 -37.45 -11.11
CA ASP A 901 41.56 -38.15 -9.80
C ASP A 901 40.76 -37.48 -8.68
N ALA A 902 39.81 -36.58 -8.99
CA ALA A 902 39.04 -35.89 -7.94
C ALA A 902 37.51 -35.99 -8.08
N ARG A 903 36.97 -37.15 -8.49
CA ARG A 903 35.53 -37.47 -8.36
C ARG A 903 35.29 -38.69 -7.50
N ARG A 904 35.62 -38.63 -6.20
CA ARG A 904 34.90 -39.36 -5.15
C ARG A 904 34.86 -38.50 -3.88
N LEU A 905 33.67 -37.97 -3.58
CA LEU A 905 33.32 -37.49 -2.24
C LEU A 905 33.40 -38.69 -1.26
N PRO A 906 33.58 -38.43 0.04
CA PRO A 906 32.38 -38.43 0.88
C PRO A 906 32.36 -37.38 2.01
N HIS A 907 31.13 -36.91 2.25
CA HIS A 907 30.44 -36.60 3.51
C HIS A 907 31.19 -36.31 4.83
N SER A 908 30.59 -35.34 5.53
CA SER A 908 30.62 -34.99 6.95
C SER A 908 31.34 -35.94 7.91
N ASN A 909 32.11 -35.34 8.82
CA ASN A 909 31.80 -35.38 10.24
C ASN A 909 32.52 -34.24 10.98
N GLU A 910 31.89 -33.86 12.09
CA GLU A 910 32.24 -32.80 13.03
C GLU A 910 33.54 -33.08 13.80
N ASP A 911 34.01 -32.03 14.48
CA ASP A 911 35.09 -31.96 15.46
C ASP A 911 36.56 -31.86 15.00
N GLY A 912 37.23 -30.87 15.60
CA GLY A 912 38.67 -30.90 15.84
C GLY A 912 39.49 -29.84 15.11
N GLN A 913 39.73 -28.72 15.81
CA GLN A 913 40.94 -27.87 15.72
C GLN A 913 41.76 -27.97 14.42
N ARG A 914 41.43 -27.16 13.42
CA ARG A 914 42.34 -26.90 12.31
C ARG A 914 43.35 -25.83 12.71
N LYS A 915 44.53 -26.28 13.15
CA LYS A 915 45.77 -25.49 13.12
C LYS A 915 45.83 -24.76 11.78
N ARG A 916 45.79 -23.42 11.83
CA ARG A 916 46.10 -22.50 10.73
C ARG A 916 47.42 -22.96 10.10
N LYS A 917 47.36 -23.69 8.99
CA LYS A 917 48.51 -23.82 8.11
C LYS A 917 48.71 -22.43 7.52
N LEU A 918 49.76 -21.75 7.96
CA LEU A 918 50.23 -20.49 7.38
C LEU A 918 50.26 -20.65 5.85
N PRO A 919 49.68 -19.73 5.07
CA PRO A 919 49.79 -19.81 3.62
C PRO A 919 51.28 -19.73 3.27
N SER A 920 51.77 -20.76 2.57
CA SER A 920 53.13 -20.79 2.01
C SER A 920 53.38 -19.46 1.30
N ALA A 921 54.43 -18.75 1.71
CA ALA A 921 54.76 -17.40 1.26
C ALA A 921 54.56 -17.25 -0.25
N ARG A 922 53.54 -16.46 -0.62
CA ARG A 922 53.33 -15.98 -1.99
C ARG A 922 54.63 -15.26 -2.37
N LYS A 923 55.31 -15.66 -3.44
CA LYS A 923 56.39 -14.85 -4.03
C LYS A 923 55.75 -13.54 -4.51
N MET A 924 55.84 -12.50 -3.68
CA MET A 924 55.43 -11.15 -4.05
C MET A 924 56.49 -10.58 -4.99
N GLU A 925 56.10 -10.27 -6.22
CA GLU A 925 56.94 -9.59 -7.20
C GLU A 925 56.71 -8.08 -7.03
N LEU A 926 57.74 -7.40 -6.53
CA LEU A 926 57.78 -5.95 -6.35
C LEU A 926 58.13 -5.33 -7.70
N LEU A 927 57.26 -4.46 -8.24
CA LEU A 927 57.52 -3.71 -9.46
C LEU A 927 57.92 -2.29 -9.10
N GLU A 928 59.13 -1.92 -9.50
CA GLU A 928 59.63 -0.55 -9.44
C GLU A 928 59.25 0.22 -10.70
N LEU A 929 59.42 1.54 -10.68
CA LEU A 929 59.07 2.44 -11.78
C LEU A 929 59.78 2.04 -13.09
N SER A 930 61.05 1.62 -13.00
CA SER A 930 61.86 1.16 -14.15
C SER A 930 61.28 -0.09 -14.83
N ASP A 931 60.65 -0.98 -14.07
CA ASP A 931 60.04 -2.20 -14.61
C ASP A 931 58.69 -1.92 -15.28
N LEU A 932 57.93 -0.94 -14.77
CA LEU A 932 56.70 -0.47 -15.41
C LEU A 932 56.98 0.27 -16.72
N GLU A 933 58.06 1.06 -16.78
CA GLU A 933 58.51 1.72 -18.01
C GLU A 933 58.88 0.70 -19.09
N LYS A 934 59.55 -0.39 -18.71
CA LYS A 934 59.84 -1.52 -19.62
C LYS A 934 58.57 -2.20 -20.14
N GLN A 935 57.60 -2.46 -19.27
CA GLN A 935 56.32 -3.07 -19.67
C GLN A 935 55.52 -2.17 -20.61
N TYR A 936 55.49 -0.87 -20.33
CA TYR A 936 54.86 0.11 -21.22
C TYR A 936 55.58 0.18 -22.57
N LEU A 937 56.91 0.15 -22.59
CA LEU A 937 57.70 0.17 -23.83
C LEU A 937 57.36 -1.01 -24.76
N LEU A 938 57.21 -2.22 -24.22
CA LEU A 938 56.79 -3.38 -25.00
C LEU A 938 55.38 -3.23 -25.57
N LEU A 939 54.46 -2.65 -24.80
CA LEU A 939 53.09 -2.42 -25.22
C LEU A 939 52.99 -1.33 -26.30
N ASP A 940 53.73 -0.22 -26.15
CA ASP A 940 53.87 0.82 -27.17
C ASP A 940 54.48 0.24 -28.46
N ALA A 941 55.49 -0.61 -28.33
CA ALA A 941 56.07 -1.34 -29.46
C ALA A 941 55.05 -2.20 -30.20
N ARG A 942 54.24 -2.97 -29.47
CA ARG A 942 53.16 -3.77 -30.03
C ARG A 942 52.10 -2.91 -30.73
N LEU A 943 51.68 -1.79 -30.14
CA LEU A 943 50.67 -0.90 -30.74
C LEU A 943 51.17 -0.24 -32.03
N ARG A 944 52.43 0.21 -32.06
CA ARG A 944 53.03 0.79 -33.28
C ARG A 944 53.22 -0.25 -34.38
N LEU A 945 53.55 -1.49 -34.02
CA LEU A 945 53.57 -2.61 -34.97
C LEU A 945 52.18 -2.84 -35.59
N ILE A 946 51.12 -2.90 -34.78
CA ILE A 946 49.75 -3.08 -35.30
C ILE A 946 49.33 -1.95 -36.25
N ARG A 947 49.75 -0.70 -35.96
CA ARG A 947 49.46 0.45 -36.83
C ARG A 947 50.09 0.30 -38.21
N ASN A 948 51.30 -0.27 -38.27
CA ASN A 948 52.06 -0.43 -39.50
C ASN A 948 51.68 -1.74 -40.24
N GLN A 949 51.41 -2.81 -39.50
CA GLN A 949 51.05 -4.15 -40.00
C GLN A 949 49.94 -4.76 -39.10
N PRO A 950 48.66 -4.75 -39.54
CA PRO A 950 47.56 -5.26 -38.74
C PRO A 950 47.49 -6.79 -38.78
N ASP A 951 48.40 -7.46 -38.08
CA ASP A 951 48.38 -8.92 -37.93
C ASP A 951 47.39 -9.34 -36.83
N THR A 952 46.52 -10.30 -37.13
CA THR A 952 45.54 -10.84 -36.17
C THR A 952 46.22 -11.42 -34.92
N ALA A 953 47.40 -12.01 -35.07
CA ALA A 953 48.21 -12.52 -33.96
C ALA A 953 48.69 -11.40 -33.02
N LEU A 954 49.03 -10.22 -33.56
CA LEU A 954 49.42 -9.06 -32.74
C LEU A 954 48.23 -8.36 -32.11
N ILE A 955 47.05 -8.46 -32.71
CA ILE A 955 45.82 -7.85 -32.18
C ILE A 955 45.21 -8.69 -31.06
N SER A 956 45.19 -10.03 -31.20
CA SER A 956 44.46 -10.92 -30.29
C SER A 956 45.33 -11.91 -29.50
N GLY A 957 46.62 -12.05 -29.84
CA GLY A 957 47.52 -13.00 -29.19
C GLY A 957 48.08 -12.52 -27.84
N PRO A 958 48.79 -13.41 -27.11
CA PRO A 958 49.53 -13.03 -25.89
C PRO A 958 50.63 -12.00 -26.20
N MET A 959 51.15 -11.35 -25.15
CA MET A 959 52.25 -10.38 -25.28
C MET A 959 53.51 -11.10 -25.80
N PRO A 960 54.03 -10.76 -26.99
CA PRO A 960 55.20 -11.42 -27.57
C PRO A 960 56.46 -11.15 -26.77
N SER A 961 57.42 -12.06 -26.79
CA SER A 961 58.67 -11.86 -26.05
C SER A 961 59.42 -10.61 -26.55
N PRO A 962 60.28 -9.97 -25.72
CA PRO A 962 61.07 -8.82 -26.16
C PRO A 962 61.91 -9.12 -27.42
N GLU A 963 62.37 -10.37 -27.58
CA GLU A 963 63.09 -10.86 -28.76
C GLU A 963 62.19 -10.99 -29.99
N GLU A 964 60.98 -11.51 -29.84
CA GLU A 964 59.97 -11.57 -30.91
C GLU A 964 59.56 -10.17 -31.37
N ILE A 965 59.30 -9.25 -30.44
CA ILE A 965 59.01 -7.84 -30.74
C ILE A 965 60.16 -7.21 -31.51
N LEU A 966 61.41 -7.49 -31.11
CA LEU A 966 62.58 -6.98 -31.81
C LEU A 966 62.65 -7.49 -33.26
N SER A 967 62.32 -8.76 -33.49
CA SER A 967 62.29 -9.36 -34.83
C SER A 967 61.20 -8.72 -35.72
N LEU A 968 60.02 -8.45 -35.14
CA LEU A 968 58.89 -7.83 -35.83
C LEU A 968 59.11 -6.33 -36.09
N LEU A 969 59.72 -5.60 -35.16
CA LEU A 969 60.09 -4.19 -35.40
C LEU A 969 61.14 -4.08 -36.51
N SER A 970 62.08 -5.01 -36.54
CA SER A 970 63.11 -5.09 -37.58
C SER A 970 62.52 -5.43 -38.94
N SER A 971 61.52 -6.31 -39.01
CA SER A 971 60.81 -6.63 -40.25
C SER A 971 59.88 -5.51 -40.72
N ALA A 972 59.25 -4.77 -39.81
CA ALA A 972 58.39 -3.62 -40.11
C ALA A 972 59.19 -2.36 -40.49
N GLY A 973 60.42 -2.21 -40.01
CA GLY A 973 61.30 -1.07 -40.28
C GLY A 973 61.24 0.06 -39.24
N LEU A 974 60.74 -0.21 -38.03
CA LEU A 974 60.65 0.74 -36.92
C LEU A 974 61.93 0.67 -36.05
N TYR A 975 63.05 1.12 -36.61
CA TYR A 975 64.38 0.93 -36.05
C TYR A 975 64.66 1.76 -34.79
N ASP A 976 64.11 2.96 -34.67
CA ASP A 976 64.22 3.76 -33.42
C ASP A 976 63.69 3.00 -32.21
N LEU A 977 62.54 2.37 -32.40
CA LEU A 977 61.85 1.66 -31.34
C LEU A 977 62.56 0.35 -31.04
N ALA A 978 63.02 -0.36 -32.08
CA ALA A 978 63.87 -1.54 -31.94
C ALA A 978 65.12 -1.22 -31.09
N VAL A 979 65.83 -0.12 -31.40
CA VAL A 979 67.00 0.35 -30.64
C VAL A 979 66.64 0.67 -29.18
N SER A 980 65.47 1.27 -28.93
CA SER A 980 65.02 1.56 -27.57
C SER A 980 64.70 0.28 -26.76
N VAL A 981 64.09 -0.72 -27.39
CA VAL A 981 63.82 -2.05 -26.79
C VAL A 981 65.13 -2.78 -26.52
N THR A 982 66.08 -2.77 -27.47
CA THR A 982 67.42 -3.37 -27.30
C THR A 982 68.15 -2.80 -26.08
N ARG A 983 68.09 -1.47 -25.88
CA ARG A 983 68.72 -0.83 -24.71
C ARG A 983 67.97 -1.06 -23.40
N ALA A 984 66.64 -1.05 -23.43
CA ALA A 984 65.84 -1.23 -22.22
C ALA A 984 65.89 -2.68 -21.66
N PHE A 985 66.06 -3.67 -22.53
CA PHE A 985 66.12 -5.09 -22.18
C PHE A 985 67.50 -5.72 -22.33
N SER A 986 68.52 -4.93 -22.69
CA SER A 986 69.90 -5.39 -22.94
C SER A 986 69.98 -6.55 -23.93
N LEU A 987 69.24 -6.47 -25.04
CA LEU A 987 69.21 -7.50 -26.10
C LEU A 987 70.38 -7.34 -27.08
N SER A 988 70.62 -8.34 -27.92
CA SER A 988 71.68 -8.27 -28.95
C SER A 988 71.31 -7.30 -30.09
N PRO A 989 72.19 -6.34 -30.45
CA PRO A 989 71.92 -5.33 -31.48
C PRO A 989 72.05 -5.86 -32.93
N GLU A 990 72.59 -7.06 -33.11
CA GLU A 990 72.95 -7.61 -34.43
C GLU A 990 71.75 -7.77 -35.37
N GLN A 991 70.59 -8.18 -34.86
CA GLN A 991 69.37 -8.35 -35.67
C GLN A 991 68.84 -7.03 -36.24
N VAL A 992 68.93 -5.94 -35.47
CA VAL A 992 68.47 -4.61 -35.88
C VAL A 992 69.39 -4.03 -36.94
N LEU A 993 70.69 -4.14 -36.73
CA LEU A 993 71.70 -3.61 -37.66
C LEU A 993 71.74 -4.40 -38.96
N SER A 994 71.67 -5.73 -38.92
CA SER A 994 71.64 -6.57 -40.12
C SER A 994 70.43 -6.28 -41.00
N SER A 995 69.23 -6.21 -40.42
CA SER A 995 68.00 -5.90 -41.15
C SER A 995 67.99 -4.49 -41.75
N LEU A 996 68.47 -3.48 -41.02
CA LEU A 996 68.62 -2.12 -41.54
C LEU A 996 69.62 -2.08 -42.70
N THR A 997 70.73 -2.80 -42.57
CA THR A 997 71.77 -2.88 -43.60
C THR A 997 71.23 -3.50 -44.89
N LEU A 998 70.47 -4.59 -44.80
CA LEU A 998 69.79 -5.20 -45.95
C LEU A 998 68.82 -4.22 -46.63
N ARG A 999 68.08 -3.41 -45.86
CA ARG A 999 67.20 -2.38 -46.42
C ARG A 999 67.96 -1.24 -47.10
N CYS A 1000 69.09 -0.80 -46.54
CA CYS A 1000 69.98 0.19 -47.16
C CYS A 1000 70.48 -0.29 -48.53
N VAL A 1001 70.90 -1.55 -48.63
CA VAL A 1001 71.32 -2.18 -49.90
C VAL A 1001 70.15 -2.25 -50.89
N THR A 1002 68.99 -2.72 -50.46
CA THR A 1002 67.79 -2.83 -51.32
C THR A 1002 67.41 -1.48 -51.93
N LEU A 1003 67.45 -0.40 -51.15
CA LEU A 1003 67.15 0.95 -51.64
C LEU A 1003 68.23 1.49 -52.59
N ALA A 1004 69.51 1.25 -52.30
CA ALA A 1004 70.63 1.65 -53.15
C ALA A 1004 70.64 0.94 -54.52
N VAL A 1005 70.18 -0.32 -54.57
CA VAL A 1005 70.04 -1.09 -55.82
C VAL A 1005 68.78 -0.68 -56.60
N SER A 1006 67.70 -0.31 -55.90
CA SER A 1006 66.45 0.13 -56.54
C SER A 1006 66.57 1.52 -57.19
N THR A 1007 67.36 2.44 -56.61
CA THR A 1007 67.61 3.76 -57.20
C THR A 1007 68.49 3.72 -58.45
N SER A 1008 69.27 2.65 -58.67
CA SER A 1008 70.13 2.51 -59.85
C SER A 1008 69.47 1.86 -61.07
N SER A 1009 68.30 1.19 -60.92
CA SER A 1009 67.65 0.40 -62.00
C SER A 1009 66.38 1.00 -62.63
N CYS A 1010 65.93 2.20 -62.23
CA CYS A 1010 64.65 2.75 -62.69
C CYS A 1010 64.68 3.32 -64.13
N THR A 1011 64.39 2.48 -65.12
CA THR A 1011 63.73 2.87 -66.38
C THR A 1011 62.21 3.03 -66.16
N LYS A 1012 61.61 4.07 -66.76
CA LYS A 1012 60.24 4.59 -66.56
C LYS A 1012 59.07 3.63 -66.87
N SER A 1013 58.93 2.48 -66.19
CA SER A 1013 57.73 1.65 -66.37
C SER A 1013 57.35 0.79 -65.16
N SER A 1014 56.93 1.41 -64.05
CA SER A 1014 55.85 0.88 -63.20
C SER A 1014 55.25 2.03 -62.38
N GLY A 1015 53.92 2.13 -62.33
CA GLY A 1015 53.17 3.29 -61.83
C GLY A 1015 53.03 3.41 -60.31
N LEU A 1016 53.98 2.93 -59.51
CA LEU A 1016 54.07 3.22 -58.06
C LEU A 1016 55.46 3.77 -57.78
N ASP A 1017 55.60 5.05 -57.43
CA ASP A 1017 56.88 5.68 -57.15
C ASP A 1017 57.59 5.03 -55.93
N PRO A 1018 58.66 4.22 -56.12
CA PRO A 1018 59.37 3.57 -55.01
C PRO A 1018 60.05 4.58 -54.06
N ASN A 1019 60.34 5.78 -54.56
CA ASN A 1019 60.89 6.88 -53.76
C ASN A 1019 59.90 7.39 -52.70
N SER A 1020 58.60 7.40 -53.00
CA SER A 1020 57.57 7.87 -52.06
C SER A 1020 57.48 6.96 -50.82
N ALA A 1021 57.53 5.64 -51.04
CA ALA A 1021 57.51 4.63 -49.98
C ALA A 1021 58.78 4.68 -49.09
N ALA A 1022 59.94 4.95 -49.69
CA ALA A 1022 61.19 5.12 -48.95
C ALA A 1022 61.15 6.36 -48.03
N TRP A 1023 60.62 7.48 -48.54
CA TRP A 1023 60.43 8.71 -47.75
C TRP A 1023 59.35 8.59 -46.67
N SER A 1024 58.30 7.79 -46.89
CA SER A 1024 57.32 7.51 -45.83
C SER A 1024 57.91 6.68 -44.69
N TRP A 1025 58.71 5.65 -44.99
CA TRP A 1025 59.36 4.84 -43.96
C TRP A 1025 60.46 5.60 -43.21
N LEU A 1026 61.26 6.41 -43.91
CA LEU A 1026 62.26 7.27 -43.28
C LEU A 1026 61.64 8.26 -42.29
N ARG A 1027 60.45 8.80 -42.59
CA ARG A 1027 59.72 9.70 -41.68
C ARG A 1027 59.29 9.05 -40.36
N GLU A 1028 59.21 7.72 -40.31
CA GLU A 1028 58.85 7.01 -39.07
C GLU A 1028 60.03 6.84 -38.11
N ASN A 1029 61.25 7.20 -38.54
CA ASN A 1029 62.46 7.12 -37.74
C ASN A 1029 63.12 8.50 -37.58
N LYS A 1030 63.88 8.71 -36.51
CA LYS A 1030 64.60 9.95 -36.18
C LYS A 1030 65.83 10.05 -37.06
N ILE A 1031 65.67 10.77 -38.17
CA ILE A 1031 66.74 11.01 -39.12
C ILE A 1031 67.74 12.00 -38.52
N PRO A 1032 69.02 11.62 -38.35
CA PRO A 1032 70.06 12.59 -38.01
C PRO A 1032 70.27 13.59 -39.17
N PRO A 1033 70.55 14.88 -38.90
CA PRO A 1033 70.72 15.88 -39.94
C PRO A 1033 71.91 15.51 -40.85
N CYS A 1034 71.63 15.23 -42.12
CA CYS A 1034 72.65 14.94 -43.12
C CYS A 1034 73.13 16.25 -43.76
N GLY A 1035 74.44 16.50 -43.79
CA GLY A 1035 75.04 17.78 -44.21
C GLY A 1035 75.04 18.08 -45.73
N ALA A 1036 74.25 17.36 -46.55
CA ALA A 1036 74.24 17.50 -48.01
C ALA A 1036 73.02 18.32 -48.51
N LYS A 1037 73.23 19.17 -49.53
CA LYS A 1037 72.23 20.14 -50.04
C LYS A 1037 71.11 19.52 -50.91
N GLU A 1038 71.30 18.30 -51.42
CA GLU A 1038 70.27 17.51 -52.11
C GLU A 1038 70.39 16.08 -51.57
N THR A 1039 69.45 15.65 -50.73
CA THR A 1039 69.52 14.32 -50.10
C THR A 1039 68.59 13.37 -50.81
N THR A 1040 69.13 12.31 -51.40
CA THR A 1040 68.31 11.19 -51.86
C THR A 1040 67.84 10.36 -50.66
N ALA A 1041 66.74 9.62 -50.79
CA ALA A 1041 66.27 8.73 -49.72
C ALA A 1041 67.38 7.76 -49.29
N SER A 1042 68.17 7.23 -50.24
CA SER A 1042 69.34 6.38 -49.95
C SER A 1042 70.37 7.05 -49.04
N ASP A 1043 70.71 8.33 -49.27
CA ASP A 1043 71.74 9.02 -48.46
C ASP A 1043 71.29 9.17 -47.00
N GLN A 1044 70.01 9.46 -46.78
CA GLN A 1044 69.46 9.56 -45.43
C GLN A 1044 69.41 8.20 -44.72
N THR A 1045 69.18 7.10 -45.43
CA THR A 1045 69.25 5.75 -44.84
C THR A 1045 70.63 5.35 -44.39
N TRP A 1046 71.66 5.70 -45.17
CA TRP A 1046 73.06 5.46 -44.78
C TRP A 1046 73.45 6.30 -43.56
N SER A 1047 72.98 7.55 -43.49
CA SER A 1047 73.17 8.41 -42.31
C SER A 1047 72.48 7.84 -41.06
N LEU A 1048 71.32 7.20 -41.23
CA LEU A 1048 70.56 6.57 -40.16
C LEU A 1048 71.24 5.29 -39.65
N LEU A 1049 71.76 4.44 -40.55
CA LEU A 1049 72.61 3.30 -40.20
C LEU A 1049 73.87 3.75 -39.44
N GLN A 1050 74.53 4.80 -39.90
CA GLN A 1050 75.69 5.38 -39.22
C GLN A 1050 75.34 5.90 -37.82
N GLY A 1051 74.18 6.56 -37.68
CA GLY A 1051 73.67 7.06 -36.40
C GLY A 1051 73.41 5.94 -35.39
N TYR A 1052 72.65 4.91 -35.76
CA TYR A 1052 72.37 3.80 -34.85
C TYR A 1052 73.58 2.93 -34.56
N LEU A 1053 74.48 2.74 -35.54
CA LEU A 1053 75.74 2.03 -35.31
C LEU A 1053 76.53 2.73 -34.20
N SER A 1054 76.67 4.05 -34.26
CA SER A 1054 77.37 4.81 -33.22
C SER A 1054 76.71 4.77 -31.83
N LEU A 1055 75.39 4.56 -31.80
CA LEU A 1055 74.58 4.58 -30.58
C LEU A 1055 74.48 3.20 -29.89
N LEU A 1056 74.63 2.13 -30.66
CA LEU A 1056 74.59 0.74 -30.20
C LEU A 1056 75.99 0.12 -30.00
N GLU A 1057 77.06 0.82 -30.40
CA GLU A 1057 78.42 0.32 -30.26
C GLU A 1057 78.95 0.51 -28.83
N ASP A 1058 79.19 -0.59 -28.13
CA ASP A 1058 79.86 -0.58 -26.82
C ASP A 1058 81.40 -0.57 -26.94
N GLY A 1059 81.94 -0.44 -28.16
CA GLY A 1059 83.38 -0.44 -28.46
C GLY A 1059 83.99 -1.81 -28.79
N SER A 1060 83.17 -2.87 -28.88
CA SER A 1060 83.60 -4.25 -29.14
C SER A 1060 83.83 -4.60 -30.63
N GLY A 1061 83.43 -3.73 -31.56
CA GLY A 1061 83.57 -3.95 -33.01
C GLY A 1061 82.62 -4.99 -33.61
N LEU A 1062 81.76 -5.64 -32.79
CA LEU A 1062 80.81 -6.67 -33.21
C LEU A 1062 79.69 -6.12 -34.09
N CYS A 1063 79.19 -4.92 -33.77
CA CYS A 1063 78.16 -4.24 -34.55
C CYS A 1063 78.69 -3.85 -35.94
N HIS A 1064 79.89 -3.26 -36.02
CA HIS A 1064 80.53 -2.98 -37.32
C HIS A 1064 80.83 -4.26 -38.11
N ARG A 1065 81.25 -5.35 -37.44
CA ARG A 1065 81.45 -6.66 -38.09
C ARG A 1065 80.15 -7.15 -38.71
N CYS A 1066 79.05 -7.09 -37.98
CA CYS A 1066 77.73 -7.50 -38.46
C CYS A 1066 77.29 -6.70 -39.71
N VAL A 1067 77.42 -5.37 -39.68
CA VAL A 1067 77.09 -4.51 -40.83
C VAL A 1067 78.01 -4.80 -42.03
N ALA A 1068 79.33 -4.88 -41.83
CA ALA A 1068 80.26 -5.15 -42.93
C ALA A 1068 80.04 -6.54 -43.55
N TYR A 1069 79.78 -7.56 -42.73
CA TYR A 1069 79.49 -8.92 -43.19
C TYR A 1069 78.15 -9.01 -43.94
N THR A 1070 77.15 -8.25 -43.52
CA THR A 1070 75.83 -8.21 -44.19
C THR A 1070 75.87 -7.45 -45.52
N LEU A 1071 76.67 -6.38 -45.65
CA LEU A 1071 76.87 -5.69 -46.93
C LEU A 1071 77.56 -6.58 -47.96
N LEU A 1072 78.66 -7.24 -47.55
CA LEU A 1072 79.46 -8.05 -48.44
C LEU A 1072 78.77 -9.36 -48.84
N SER A 1073 77.94 -9.93 -47.96
CA SER A 1073 77.12 -11.10 -48.32
C SER A 1073 76.06 -10.79 -49.39
N GLN A 1074 75.66 -9.51 -49.51
CA GLN A 1074 74.81 -9.03 -50.62
C GLN A 1074 75.63 -8.51 -51.81
N SER A 1075 76.95 -8.75 -51.86
CA SER A 1075 77.88 -8.25 -52.89
C SER A 1075 77.92 -6.72 -53.03
N PHE A 1076 77.59 -5.97 -51.97
CA PHE A 1076 77.63 -4.51 -51.97
C PHE A 1076 78.97 -3.98 -51.40
N PRO A 1077 79.64 -3.01 -52.05
CA PRO A 1077 80.91 -2.48 -51.56
C PRO A 1077 80.74 -1.71 -50.24
N LEU A 1078 81.73 -1.81 -49.35
CA LEU A 1078 81.68 -1.13 -48.04
C LEU A 1078 81.74 0.41 -48.22
N PRO A 1079 80.80 1.17 -47.64
CA PRO A 1079 80.83 2.62 -47.66
C PRO A 1079 82.09 3.21 -47.02
N THR A 1080 82.61 4.30 -47.59
CA THR A 1080 83.85 4.92 -47.12
C THR A 1080 83.79 5.41 -45.67
N TRP A 1081 82.62 5.83 -45.19
CA TRP A 1081 82.43 6.21 -43.79
C TRP A 1081 82.53 5.01 -42.83
N LEU A 1082 82.04 3.84 -43.24
CA LEU A 1082 82.08 2.60 -42.44
C LEU A 1082 83.51 2.06 -42.41
N VAL A 1083 84.22 2.12 -43.54
CA VAL A 1083 85.65 1.78 -43.58
C VAL A 1083 86.45 2.70 -42.68
N ARG A 1084 86.17 4.01 -42.68
CA ARG A 1084 86.85 4.96 -41.77
C ARG A 1084 86.51 4.72 -40.30
N SER A 1085 85.25 4.45 -39.96
CA SER A 1085 84.87 4.17 -38.57
C SER A 1085 85.47 2.85 -38.09
N TYR A 1086 85.51 1.83 -38.94
CA TYR A 1086 86.03 0.52 -38.60
C TYR A 1086 87.57 0.47 -38.57
N LYS A 1087 88.25 1.23 -39.45
CA LYS A 1087 89.71 1.51 -39.35
C LYS A 1087 90.11 2.08 -38.00
N ALA A 1088 89.22 2.86 -37.37
CA ALA A 1088 89.44 3.48 -36.08
C ALA A 1088 89.08 2.58 -34.87
N LEU A 1089 88.43 1.43 -35.10
CA LEU A 1089 87.96 0.50 -34.06
C LEU A 1089 88.75 -0.82 -34.08
N ASP A 1090 88.72 -1.55 -35.20
CA ASP A 1090 89.39 -2.84 -35.37
C ASP A 1090 89.78 -3.10 -36.83
N VAL A 1091 91.05 -2.82 -37.16
CA VAL A 1091 91.63 -3.05 -38.49
C VAL A 1091 91.81 -4.55 -38.79
N ALA A 1092 92.11 -5.35 -37.76
CA ALA A 1092 92.34 -6.78 -37.92
C ALA A 1092 91.05 -7.51 -38.30
N ALA A 1093 89.93 -7.15 -37.68
CA ALA A 1093 88.63 -7.68 -38.08
C ALA A 1093 88.24 -7.25 -39.50
N LEU A 1094 88.50 -6.00 -39.90
CA LEU A 1094 88.22 -5.54 -41.27
C LEU A 1094 89.03 -6.29 -42.34
N LEU A 1095 90.33 -6.50 -42.09
CA LEU A 1095 91.19 -7.32 -42.97
C LEU A 1095 90.65 -8.75 -43.11
N ARG A 1096 90.22 -9.37 -42.00
CA ARG A 1096 89.60 -10.70 -42.04
C ARG A 1096 88.31 -10.70 -42.85
N ILE A 1097 87.48 -9.67 -42.71
CA ILE A 1097 86.23 -9.56 -43.46
C ILE A 1097 86.52 -9.48 -44.97
N TYR A 1098 87.45 -8.61 -45.41
CA TYR A 1098 87.80 -8.55 -46.84
C TYR A 1098 88.36 -9.87 -47.38
N LEU A 1099 89.19 -10.56 -46.59
CA LEU A 1099 89.70 -11.89 -46.93
C LEU A 1099 88.61 -12.94 -47.02
N THR A 1100 87.62 -12.93 -46.12
CA THR A 1100 86.51 -13.91 -46.16
C THR A 1100 85.57 -13.75 -47.35
N PHE A 1101 85.54 -12.59 -48.00
CA PHE A 1101 84.71 -12.31 -49.18
C PHE A 1101 85.55 -12.16 -50.47
N ASP A 1102 86.81 -12.60 -50.47
CA ASP A 1102 87.75 -12.55 -51.61
C ASP A 1102 87.97 -11.15 -52.22
N LEU A 1103 87.81 -10.07 -51.44
CA LEU A 1103 88.10 -8.69 -51.83
C LEU A 1103 89.58 -8.35 -51.63
N LEU A 1104 90.44 -9.02 -52.43
CA LEU A 1104 91.89 -8.87 -52.39
C LEU A 1104 92.41 -7.44 -52.64
N PRO A 1105 91.90 -6.64 -53.60
CA PRO A 1105 92.47 -5.31 -53.86
C PRO A 1105 92.20 -4.32 -52.72
N GLU A 1106 91.01 -4.35 -52.10
CA GLU A 1106 90.67 -3.52 -50.94
C GLU A 1106 91.42 -3.97 -49.68
N ALA A 1107 91.60 -5.28 -49.49
CA ALA A 1107 92.42 -5.84 -48.41
C ALA A 1107 93.88 -5.40 -48.54
N VAL A 1108 94.44 -5.38 -49.76
CA VAL A 1108 95.79 -4.85 -50.02
C VAL A 1108 95.88 -3.36 -49.74
N SER A 1109 94.96 -2.55 -50.25
CA SER A 1109 94.97 -1.10 -49.97
C SER A 1109 94.93 -0.83 -48.46
N LEU A 1110 94.08 -1.55 -47.73
CA LEU A 1110 93.98 -1.43 -46.27
C LEU A 1110 95.26 -1.89 -45.56
N ALA A 1111 95.83 -3.02 -45.96
CA ALA A 1111 97.09 -3.54 -45.39
C ALA A 1111 98.24 -2.56 -45.62
N MET A 1112 98.34 -2.00 -46.83
CA MET A 1112 99.35 -1.02 -47.20
C MET A 1112 99.20 0.29 -46.43
N GLU A 1113 97.99 0.84 -46.37
CA GLU A 1113 97.68 2.06 -45.61
C GLU A 1113 97.92 1.87 -44.11
N TYR A 1114 97.62 0.68 -43.57
CA TYR A 1114 97.82 0.37 -42.16
C TYR A 1114 99.30 0.16 -41.81
N LEU A 1115 100.06 -0.56 -42.66
CA LEU A 1115 101.51 -0.72 -42.51
C LEU A 1115 102.22 0.63 -42.62
N GLU A 1116 101.81 1.50 -43.56
CA GLU A 1116 102.31 2.87 -43.63
C GLU A 1116 101.96 3.67 -42.38
N ALA A 1117 100.70 3.67 -41.96
CA ALA A 1117 100.28 4.37 -40.75
C ALA A 1117 101.06 3.89 -39.50
N LEU A 1118 101.31 2.60 -39.36
CA LEU A 1118 102.14 2.06 -38.29
C LEU A 1118 103.61 2.47 -38.39
N THR A 1119 104.21 2.48 -39.59
CA THR A 1119 105.56 3.03 -39.78
C THR A 1119 105.64 4.54 -39.49
N HIS A 1120 104.56 5.29 -39.73
CA HIS A 1120 104.45 6.72 -39.42
C HIS A 1120 104.25 6.97 -37.92
N VAL A 1121 103.50 6.10 -37.22
CA VAL A 1121 103.33 6.14 -35.77
C VAL A 1121 104.64 5.81 -35.04
N ILE A 1122 105.40 4.83 -35.54
CA ILE A 1122 106.77 4.50 -35.10
C ILE A 1122 107.72 5.70 -35.22
N THR A 1123 107.51 6.56 -36.21
CA THR A 1123 108.32 7.77 -36.42
C THR A 1123 107.79 9.02 -35.70
N GLY A 1124 106.77 8.87 -34.84
CA GLY A 1124 106.25 9.93 -33.97
C GLY A 1124 105.08 10.74 -34.54
N SER A 1125 104.55 10.39 -35.72
CA SER A 1125 103.42 11.10 -36.33
C SER A 1125 102.07 10.48 -35.92
N ASN A 1126 101.12 11.32 -35.50
CA ASN A 1126 99.76 10.89 -35.21
C ASN A 1126 99.02 10.53 -36.51
N CYS A 1127 98.40 9.35 -36.55
CA CYS A 1127 97.58 8.91 -37.68
C CYS A 1127 96.10 8.91 -37.26
N PRO A 1128 95.36 10.04 -37.43
CA PRO A 1128 93.98 10.14 -36.99
C PRO A 1128 93.05 9.16 -37.72
N ALA A 1129 93.39 8.74 -38.95
CA ALA A 1129 92.61 7.80 -39.75
C ALA A 1129 92.43 6.41 -39.10
N PHE A 1130 93.36 5.98 -38.24
CA PHE A 1130 93.31 4.71 -37.52
C PHE A 1130 93.21 4.89 -35.99
N LYS A 1131 92.97 6.13 -35.52
CA LYS A 1131 93.05 6.53 -34.09
C LYS A 1131 94.36 6.09 -33.38
N LEU A 1132 95.44 5.95 -34.12
CA LEU A 1132 96.76 5.62 -33.57
C LEU A 1132 97.46 6.91 -33.16
N LYS A 1133 97.86 6.99 -31.88
CA LYS A 1133 98.70 8.07 -31.36
C LYS A 1133 100.17 7.73 -31.60
N GLY A 1134 100.94 8.72 -32.03
CA GLY A 1134 102.39 8.65 -32.20
C GLY A 1134 103.07 8.31 -30.88
N LEU A 1135 104.15 7.51 -30.94
CA LEU A 1135 104.90 7.12 -29.77
C LEU A 1135 105.79 8.26 -29.27
N ASP A 1136 105.51 8.76 -28.07
CA ASP A 1136 106.55 9.36 -27.23
C ASP A 1136 107.37 8.22 -26.60
N LYS A 1137 108.69 8.40 -26.53
CA LYS A 1137 109.76 7.38 -26.40
C LYS A 1137 109.69 6.36 -25.23
N SER A 1138 108.58 6.13 -24.53
CA SER A 1138 108.51 5.13 -23.45
C SER A 1138 107.14 4.45 -23.23
N LEU A 1139 106.34 4.17 -24.26
CA LEU A 1139 105.20 3.24 -24.13
C LEU A 1139 105.30 2.06 -25.11
N PRO A 1140 104.97 0.82 -24.69
CA PRO A 1140 104.83 -0.30 -25.61
C PRO A 1140 103.60 -0.10 -26.51
N LEU A 1141 103.72 -0.42 -27.81
CA LEU A 1141 102.58 -0.46 -28.74
C LEU A 1141 101.53 -1.46 -28.23
N SER A 1142 100.33 -0.99 -27.94
CA SER A 1142 99.18 -1.85 -27.59
C SER A 1142 98.49 -2.45 -28.82
N VAL A 1143 98.89 -2.07 -30.04
CA VAL A 1143 98.28 -2.53 -31.29
C VAL A 1143 99.36 -3.11 -32.21
N TRP A 1144 99.22 -4.38 -32.55
CA TRP A 1144 100.16 -5.13 -33.39
C TRP A 1144 99.61 -5.34 -34.80
N VAL A 1145 100.52 -5.55 -35.75
CA VAL A 1145 100.16 -5.97 -37.11
C VAL A 1145 99.43 -7.32 -37.02
N PRO A 1146 98.26 -7.48 -37.67
CA PRO A 1146 97.57 -8.76 -37.75
C PRO A 1146 98.29 -9.70 -38.74
N TYR A 1147 99.43 -10.26 -38.31
CA TYR A 1147 100.29 -11.10 -39.14
C TYR A 1147 99.54 -12.26 -39.79
N THR A 1148 98.64 -12.92 -39.06
CA THR A 1148 97.84 -14.03 -39.61
C THR A 1148 96.97 -13.61 -40.80
N CYS A 1149 96.46 -12.38 -40.81
CA CYS A 1149 95.64 -11.86 -41.91
C CYS A 1149 96.52 -11.41 -43.08
N LEU A 1150 97.68 -10.81 -42.80
CA LEU A 1150 98.64 -10.45 -43.84
C LEU A 1150 99.26 -11.67 -44.51
N ASP A 1151 99.54 -12.73 -43.76
CA ASP A 1151 100.07 -13.98 -44.30
C ASP A 1151 99.03 -14.65 -45.21
N GLN A 1152 97.76 -14.69 -44.80
CA GLN A 1152 96.65 -15.16 -45.64
C GLN A 1152 96.49 -14.31 -46.90
N LEU A 1153 96.61 -12.98 -46.80
CA LEU A 1153 96.57 -12.06 -47.94
C LEU A 1153 97.74 -12.30 -48.90
N LEU A 1154 98.96 -12.47 -48.38
CA LEU A 1154 100.15 -12.75 -49.17
C LEU A 1154 100.07 -14.11 -49.88
N VAL A 1155 99.47 -15.12 -49.24
CA VAL A 1155 99.20 -16.42 -49.87
C VAL A 1155 98.19 -16.27 -51.01
N ALA A 1156 97.05 -15.61 -50.76
CA ALA A 1156 96.02 -15.42 -51.78
C ALA A 1156 96.51 -14.60 -53.00
N LEU A 1157 97.35 -13.58 -52.78
CA LEU A 1157 97.96 -12.78 -53.86
C LEU A 1157 99.03 -13.54 -54.67
N ARG A 1158 99.67 -14.55 -54.08
CA ARG A 1158 100.69 -15.37 -54.75
C ARG A 1158 100.07 -16.36 -55.74
N GLU A 1159 98.83 -16.80 -55.50
CA GLU A 1159 98.15 -17.81 -56.32
C GLU A 1159 97.57 -17.23 -57.64
N GLN A 1160 97.45 -15.91 -57.77
CA GLN A 1160 96.93 -15.24 -58.98
C GLN A 1160 98.01 -14.38 -59.67
N ASP A 1161 98.46 -14.78 -60.86
CA ASP A 1161 99.54 -14.11 -61.63
C ASP A 1161 99.27 -12.61 -61.91
N THR A 1162 98.01 -12.20 -61.95
CA THR A 1162 97.57 -10.81 -62.15
C THR A 1162 98.00 -9.86 -61.04
N TYR A 1163 98.34 -10.36 -59.83
CA TYR A 1163 98.67 -9.54 -58.67
C TYR A 1163 100.14 -9.58 -58.24
N SER A 1164 101.05 -10.14 -59.05
CA SER A 1164 102.47 -10.33 -58.69
C SER A 1164 103.21 -9.02 -58.33
N LYS A 1165 102.92 -7.90 -59.00
CA LYS A 1165 103.48 -6.57 -58.66
C LYS A 1165 102.98 -6.09 -57.30
N ILE A 1166 101.68 -6.26 -57.06
CA ILE A 1166 101.02 -5.83 -55.83
C ILE A 1166 101.48 -6.69 -54.63
N TYR A 1167 101.74 -7.99 -54.84
CA TYR A 1167 102.37 -8.88 -53.85
C TYR A 1167 103.76 -8.38 -53.44
N GLN A 1168 104.58 -7.97 -54.42
CA GLN A 1168 105.92 -7.42 -54.14
C GLN A 1168 105.83 -6.11 -53.36
N ASP A 1169 104.90 -5.22 -53.69
CA ASP A 1169 104.71 -3.94 -52.99
C ASP A 1169 104.28 -4.14 -51.52
N VAL A 1170 103.34 -5.04 -51.26
CA VAL A 1170 102.89 -5.37 -49.88
C VAL A 1170 103.99 -6.00 -49.07
N LYS A 1171 104.73 -6.95 -49.66
CA LYS A 1171 105.85 -7.60 -49.01
C LYS A 1171 106.97 -6.60 -48.71
N GLN A 1172 107.29 -5.71 -49.65
CA GLN A 1172 108.29 -4.67 -49.45
C GLN A 1172 107.91 -3.71 -48.32
N LYS A 1173 106.65 -3.27 -48.22
CA LYS A 1173 106.21 -2.43 -47.09
C LYS A 1173 106.18 -3.19 -45.76
N LEU A 1174 105.85 -4.48 -45.77
CA LEU A 1174 105.92 -5.32 -44.58
C LEU A 1174 107.37 -5.49 -44.12
N ASP A 1175 108.30 -5.72 -45.04
CA ASP A 1175 109.74 -5.83 -44.77
C ASP A 1175 110.29 -4.51 -44.23
N VAL A 1176 109.91 -3.36 -44.80
CA VAL A 1176 110.27 -2.02 -44.29
C VAL A 1176 109.72 -1.77 -42.89
N TYR A 1177 108.49 -2.21 -42.62
CA TYR A 1177 107.92 -2.15 -41.28
C TYR A 1177 108.67 -3.05 -40.29
N GLN A 1178 108.97 -4.30 -40.67
CA GLN A 1178 109.73 -5.25 -39.84
C GLN A 1178 111.16 -4.74 -39.57
N GLU A 1179 111.80 -4.10 -40.54
CA GLU A 1179 113.12 -3.49 -40.38
C GLU A 1179 113.08 -2.31 -39.39
N LYS A 1180 112.09 -1.42 -39.51
CA LYS A 1180 111.90 -0.28 -38.58
C LYS A 1180 111.49 -0.71 -37.17
N VAL A 1181 110.65 -1.74 -37.05
CA VAL A 1181 110.34 -2.36 -35.75
C VAL A 1181 111.57 -3.06 -35.18
N GLY A 1182 112.38 -3.70 -36.02
CA GLY A 1182 113.68 -4.25 -35.65
C GLY A 1182 114.61 -3.19 -35.07
N GLN A 1183 114.72 -2.03 -35.72
CA GLN A 1183 115.50 -0.87 -35.26
C GLN A 1183 114.96 -0.31 -33.93
N LEU A 1184 113.65 -0.12 -33.78
CA LEU A 1184 113.04 0.25 -32.49
C LEU A 1184 113.27 -0.80 -31.40
N SER A 1185 113.20 -2.09 -31.73
CA SER A 1185 113.45 -3.18 -30.78
C SER A 1185 114.91 -3.24 -30.34
N ALA A 1186 115.83 -2.78 -31.20
CA ALA A 1186 117.25 -2.61 -30.88
C ALA A 1186 117.52 -1.36 -30.02
N ASP A 1187 116.79 -0.26 -30.25
CA ASP A 1187 116.85 0.96 -29.44
C ASP A 1187 116.17 0.82 -28.05
N ILE A 1188 115.26 -0.16 -27.88
CA ILE A 1188 114.52 -0.43 -26.64
C ILE A 1188 115.18 -1.52 -25.78
N ARG A 1189 116.19 -2.25 -26.29
CA ARG A 1189 117.00 -3.17 -25.48
C ARG A 1189 118.16 -2.39 -24.84
N PRO A 1190 118.29 -2.35 -23.50
CA PRO A 1190 119.55 -1.93 -22.89
C PRO A 1190 120.69 -2.90 -23.23
#